data_AF-A0A3S0PRW9-F1
#
_entry.id   AF-A0A3S0PRW9-F1
#
_cell.length_a   1.000
_cell.length_b   1.000
_cell.length_c   1.000
_cell.angle_alpha   90.00
_cell.angle_beta   90.00
_cell.angle_gamma   90.00
#
_symmetry.space_group_name_H-M   'P 1'
#
loop_
_entity.id
_entity.type
_entity.pdbx_description
1 polymer ?
#
loop_
_entity_poly.entity_id
_entity_poly.type
_entity_poly.pdbx_seq_one_letter_code
_entity_poly.pdbx_strand_id
1 'polypeptide(L)'
;MKNFTIIVYSLLLSILVESIHAQATLIPSGSSWKFLDNGSDQGTSWKEKSFDDSTWASGNAQLGYGDGDETTIVSFGPSATNKYITTYFRKTFELEKAAGYISYNLNVKRDDGVIVYVNGVEIYRDNMPAGPITYNTQTILPCTDDGAVFLTKNLTLLESGFVDGTNTIAVEIHQNLAISDDMSFDFSLIGNTKIKHVRWGTNVNPLEGLTVSWRNNSTADKIKWGYTEAYEQGVFSAKMRDGYEEKFFKYTFESVVPNSTIYYQLYDSTADFWTAGKKYSVAPALNTTDFSFLAIGDSRSGLDIWKQISTLADSKKADFTIFNGDIVDDGSAYSEWNDWFDNGKTYIDNNLVFHALGNHDATSVPTYSNIFEFPKSEPINGTNLYYSFTYGDALFISLNSEDPAGETQYKWLLSTLEANKDVKWKIIFFHKPFYTIGTHYGEMDAYFNTWWKAFDDYGVDFVVNGHDHMYERTKPINRNVSTTTAVASYGSGPTGGRCEIVCGGAGAPLYPGVPMWFVETYKTSYNFCKFEVTANSICTTAFDENNNILDEFCINKATLGTSDINQKFYPIKVFPNPVVDNLTLEYNSPDTGTVNVKIFDLNGRLIMDDKAEKTHELFSYSCNVVKYAKGVYALELSIGNQKDNSLIILK
;
A
#
# COMPACT_ATOMS: atom_id res chain seq x y z
N MET A 1 -41.11 -53.66 17.65
CA MET A 1 -39.91 -53.02 17.08
C MET A 1 -39.77 -51.67 17.78
N LYS A 2 -38.74 -51.54 18.64
CA LYS A 2 -38.56 -50.41 19.57
C LYS A 2 -37.78 -49.30 18.86
N ASN A 3 -38.32 -48.09 18.86
CA ASN A 3 -37.66 -46.87 18.38
C ASN A 3 -36.54 -46.47 19.35
N PHE A 4 -35.30 -46.43 18.85
CA PHE A 4 -34.17 -45.83 19.56
C PHE A 4 -34.10 -44.36 19.18
N THR A 5 -34.43 -43.48 20.13
CA THR A 5 -34.11 -42.05 20.08
C THR A 5 -32.70 -41.89 20.61
N ILE A 6 -31.74 -41.56 19.73
CA ILE A 6 -30.37 -41.20 20.14
C ILE A 6 -30.40 -39.74 20.56
N ILE A 7 -30.22 -39.50 21.86
CA ILE A 7 -29.93 -38.16 22.42
C ILE A 7 -28.41 -38.00 22.36
N VAL A 8 -27.92 -37.15 21.47
CA VAL A 8 -26.50 -36.75 21.43
C VAL A 8 -26.33 -35.56 22.38
N TYR A 9 -25.63 -35.79 23.50
CA TYR A 9 -25.08 -34.72 24.32
C TYR A 9 -23.84 -34.16 23.62
N SER A 10 -23.93 -32.99 23.01
CA SER A 10 -22.77 -32.22 22.55
C SER A 10 -22.15 -31.52 23.76
N LEU A 11 -21.09 -32.11 24.30
CA LEU A 11 -20.19 -31.48 25.27
C LEU A 11 -19.39 -30.38 24.52
N LEU A 12 -19.71 -29.11 24.77
CA LEU A 12 -18.89 -27.98 24.32
C LEU A 12 -17.63 -27.92 25.19
N LEU A 13 -16.55 -28.53 24.71
CA LEU A 13 -15.22 -28.35 25.26
C LEU A 13 -14.60 -27.12 24.58
N SER A 14 -14.73 -25.96 25.22
CA SER A 14 -14.05 -24.73 24.79
C SER A 14 -12.57 -24.84 25.15
N ILE A 15 -11.73 -25.25 24.20
CA ILE A 15 -10.29 -25.12 24.30
C ILE A 15 -9.96 -23.66 23.98
N LEU A 16 -9.65 -22.87 25.01
CA LEU A 16 -9.06 -21.55 24.88
C LEU A 16 -7.62 -21.75 24.38
N VAL A 17 -7.38 -21.40 23.12
CA VAL A 17 -6.03 -21.28 22.55
C VAL A 17 -5.57 -19.85 22.83
N GLU A 18 -4.55 -19.69 23.67
CA GLU A 18 -3.89 -18.39 23.86
C GLU A 18 -3.04 -18.07 22.62
N SER A 19 -3.33 -16.93 21.97
CA SER A 19 -2.61 -16.42 20.80
C SER A 19 -1.34 -15.65 21.22
N ILE A 20 -0.15 -16.07 20.77
CA ILE A 20 1.14 -15.48 21.16
C ILE A 20 1.65 -14.53 20.07
N HIS A 21 1.12 -13.33 19.98
CA HIS A 21 1.51 -12.37 18.93
C HIS A 21 2.97 -11.89 19.03
N ALA A 22 3.50 -11.20 18.01
CA ALA A 22 4.78 -10.49 18.16
C ALA A 22 4.65 -9.39 19.24
N GLN A 23 5.47 -9.50 20.30
CA GLN A 23 5.23 -8.86 21.59
C GLN A 23 6.11 -7.63 21.80
N ALA A 24 5.51 -6.51 22.18
CA ALA A 24 6.21 -5.42 22.85
C ALA A 24 5.88 -5.48 24.35
N THR A 25 6.89 -5.59 25.20
CA THR A 25 6.71 -5.50 26.65
C THR A 25 6.46 -4.04 27.02
N LEU A 26 5.21 -3.71 27.35
CA LEU A 26 4.79 -2.35 27.73
C LEU A 26 5.03 -2.09 29.22
N ILE A 27 4.76 -3.11 30.04
CA ILE A 27 5.10 -3.14 31.47
C ILE A 27 5.73 -4.50 31.77
N PRO A 28 7.03 -4.57 32.11
CA PRO A 28 7.65 -5.83 32.51
C PRO A 28 7.22 -6.24 33.93
N SER A 29 7.18 -7.54 34.21
CA SER A 29 7.05 -8.06 35.58
C SER A 29 8.20 -7.55 36.47
N GLY A 30 7.95 -7.41 37.77
CA GLY A 30 8.94 -6.82 38.68
C GLY A 30 9.11 -5.31 38.53
N SER A 31 8.24 -4.65 37.76
CA SER A 31 8.21 -3.19 37.62
C SER A 31 7.98 -2.49 38.96
N SER A 32 8.44 -1.23 39.07
CA SER A 32 8.03 -0.35 40.17
C SER A 32 6.56 0.08 40.03
N TRP A 33 5.81 0.00 41.12
CA TRP A 33 4.41 0.43 41.26
C TRP A 33 4.26 1.45 42.36
N LYS A 34 3.34 2.40 42.18
CA LYS A 34 2.80 3.20 43.28
C LYS A 34 1.79 2.36 44.05
N PHE A 35 1.82 2.40 45.37
CA PHE A 35 0.90 1.62 46.20
C PHE A 35 0.39 2.38 47.42
N LEU A 36 -0.78 1.98 47.90
CA LEU A 36 -1.41 2.46 49.11
C LEU A 36 -1.97 1.27 49.92
N ASP A 37 -1.44 1.10 51.12
CA ASP A 37 -1.60 -0.08 52.00
C ASP A 37 -2.10 0.32 53.40
N ASN A 38 -2.76 1.47 53.52
CA ASN A 38 -3.18 2.05 54.80
C ASN A 38 -4.64 1.74 55.20
N GLY A 39 -5.34 0.92 54.41
CA GLY A 39 -6.73 0.51 54.66
C GLY A 39 -7.78 1.61 54.47
N SER A 40 -7.43 2.75 53.87
CA SER A 40 -8.38 3.85 53.63
C SER A 40 -9.25 3.60 52.40
N ASP A 41 -10.50 4.07 52.46
CA ASP A 41 -11.42 4.06 51.31
C ASP A 41 -11.00 5.12 50.29
N GLN A 42 -10.63 4.68 49.09
CA GLN A 42 -10.21 5.55 47.99
C GLN A 42 -11.37 5.98 47.07
N GLY A 43 -12.58 5.46 47.28
CA GLY A 43 -13.73 5.71 46.42
C GLY A 43 -13.47 5.27 44.97
N THR A 44 -13.89 6.09 44.00
CA THR A 44 -13.76 5.77 42.56
C THR A 44 -12.68 6.57 41.83
N SER A 45 -12.33 7.76 42.33
CA SER A 45 -11.44 8.69 41.62
C SER A 45 -10.03 8.15 41.40
N TRP A 46 -9.53 7.30 42.30
CA TRP A 46 -8.19 6.71 42.23
C TRP A 46 -8.00 5.76 41.03
N LYS A 47 -9.05 5.42 40.29
CA LYS A 47 -8.96 4.56 39.09
C LYS A 47 -8.71 5.37 37.82
N GLU A 48 -9.02 6.67 37.89
CA GLU A 48 -8.98 7.59 36.75
C GLU A 48 -7.55 7.97 36.37
N LYS A 49 -7.36 8.26 35.08
CA LYS A 49 -6.08 8.70 34.50
C LYS A 49 -5.55 9.99 35.16
N SER A 50 -6.43 10.89 35.58
CA SER A 50 -6.08 12.22 36.10
C SER A 50 -5.80 12.27 37.62
N PHE A 51 -5.92 11.16 38.34
CA PHE A 51 -5.70 11.14 39.78
C PHE A 51 -4.22 11.35 40.13
N ASP A 52 -3.97 12.16 41.15
CA ASP A 52 -2.62 12.44 41.66
C ASP A 52 -2.23 11.44 42.75
N ASP A 53 -1.36 10.50 42.40
CA ASP A 53 -0.79 9.49 43.29
C ASP A 53 0.63 9.85 43.77
N SER A 54 1.05 11.12 43.66
CA SER A 54 2.40 11.56 44.05
C SER A 54 2.75 11.28 45.52
N THR A 55 1.73 11.23 46.38
CA THR A 55 1.86 10.94 47.81
C THR A 55 1.94 9.44 48.14
N TRP A 56 1.65 8.57 47.18
CA TRP A 56 1.69 7.12 47.38
C TRP A 56 3.13 6.62 47.42
N ALA A 57 3.36 5.60 48.25
CA ALA A 57 4.64 4.90 48.31
C ALA A 57 4.93 4.19 46.98
N SER A 58 6.18 3.85 46.71
CA SER A 58 6.57 3.11 45.50
C SER A 58 7.57 2.01 45.81
N GLY A 59 7.43 0.87 45.14
CA GLY A 59 8.35 -0.26 45.27
C GLY A 59 8.24 -1.20 44.06
N ASN A 60 9.25 -2.04 43.88
CA ASN A 60 9.27 -3.04 42.81
C ASN A 60 8.41 -4.24 43.19
N ALA A 61 7.65 -4.74 42.24
CA ALA A 61 6.97 -6.03 42.37
C ALA A 61 8.02 -7.17 42.46
N GLN A 62 7.73 -8.33 43.06
CA GLN A 62 6.47 -8.71 43.73
C GLN A 62 6.25 -7.88 45.01
N LEU A 63 5.06 -7.27 45.14
CA LEU A 63 4.64 -6.52 46.32
C LEU A 63 3.75 -7.39 47.17
N GLY A 64 3.97 -7.44 48.48
CA GLY A 64 3.26 -8.41 49.30
C GLY A 64 3.58 -8.43 50.79
N TYR A 65 3.13 -9.48 51.47
CA TYR A 65 3.64 -9.95 52.75
C TYR A 65 3.33 -11.45 52.90
N GLY A 66 4.08 -12.16 53.74
CA GLY A 66 3.75 -13.54 54.16
C GLY A 66 4.57 -14.66 53.52
N ASP A 67 4.96 -14.51 52.26
CA ASP A 67 5.52 -15.61 51.44
C ASP A 67 7.05 -15.65 51.44
N GLY A 68 7.69 -14.51 51.71
CA GLY A 68 9.14 -14.37 51.74
C GLY A 68 9.79 -14.25 50.36
N ASP A 69 9.00 -14.13 49.29
CA ASP A 69 9.45 -13.84 47.93
C ASP A 69 9.26 -12.37 47.52
N GLU A 70 8.74 -11.54 48.44
CA GLU A 70 8.39 -10.16 48.16
C GLU A 70 9.62 -9.28 47.99
N THR A 71 9.68 -8.57 46.87
CA THR A 71 10.69 -7.53 46.64
C THR A 71 10.36 -6.27 47.42
N THR A 72 9.06 -5.95 47.55
CA THR A 72 8.59 -4.84 48.39
C THR A 72 7.53 -5.35 49.36
N ILE A 73 7.79 -5.23 50.66
CA ILE A 73 6.82 -5.57 51.69
C ILE A 73 5.82 -4.42 51.84
N VAL A 74 4.52 -4.72 51.77
CA VAL A 74 3.43 -3.76 52.07
C VAL A 74 2.87 -4.01 53.47
N SER A 75 2.27 -2.99 54.08
CA SER A 75 1.64 -3.09 55.39
C SER A 75 0.28 -3.77 55.31
N PHE A 76 0.04 -4.74 56.20
CA PHE A 76 -1.30 -5.27 56.44
C PHE A 76 -2.08 -4.49 57.51
N GLY A 77 -1.55 -3.36 57.98
CA GLY A 77 -2.08 -2.61 59.11
C GLY A 77 -1.58 -3.09 60.47
N PRO A 78 -2.13 -2.55 61.57
CA PRO A 78 -1.58 -2.75 62.91
C PRO A 78 -1.95 -4.10 63.57
N SER A 79 -2.83 -4.89 62.95
CA SER A 79 -3.41 -6.10 63.57
C SER A 79 -3.29 -7.31 62.66
N ALA A 80 -2.51 -8.31 63.09
CA ALA A 80 -2.36 -9.57 62.37
C ALA A 80 -3.65 -10.41 62.30
N THR A 81 -4.61 -10.18 63.22
CA THR A 81 -5.91 -10.85 63.22
C THR A 81 -7.04 -9.99 62.63
N ASN A 82 -6.72 -8.80 62.14
CA ASN A 82 -7.68 -7.88 61.51
C ASN A 82 -6.95 -6.96 60.52
N LYS A 83 -6.35 -7.58 59.50
CA LYS A 83 -5.61 -6.96 58.41
C LYS A 83 -6.55 -6.16 57.50
N TYR A 84 -5.99 -5.20 56.77
CA TYR A 84 -6.74 -4.48 55.76
C TYR A 84 -7.16 -5.40 54.62
N ILE A 85 -8.41 -5.28 54.19
CA ILE A 85 -8.95 -6.13 53.11
C ILE A 85 -8.41 -5.72 51.75
N THR A 86 -8.15 -4.43 51.53
CA THR A 86 -7.79 -3.90 50.21
C THR A 86 -6.44 -3.20 50.22
N THR A 87 -5.62 -3.50 49.21
CA THR A 87 -4.39 -2.77 48.86
C THR A 87 -4.51 -2.26 47.43
N TYR A 88 -4.14 -0.99 47.21
CA TYR A 88 -4.26 -0.34 45.90
C TYR A 88 -2.91 -0.16 45.23
N PHE A 89 -2.87 -0.32 43.91
CA PHE A 89 -1.68 -0.15 43.08
C PHE A 89 -1.98 0.71 41.85
N ARG A 90 -1.02 1.53 41.44
CA ARG A 90 -1.11 2.39 40.24
C ARG A 90 0.21 2.45 39.48
N LYS A 91 0.11 2.51 38.15
CA LYS A 91 1.25 2.70 37.25
C LYS A 91 0.83 3.44 35.98
N THR A 92 1.70 4.33 35.50
CA THR A 92 1.57 4.98 34.20
C THR A 92 2.62 4.46 33.22
N PHE A 93 2.29 4.50 31.93
CA PHE A 93 3.18 4.19 30.82
C PHE A 93 2.75 4.92 29.56
N GLU A 94 3.64 5.06 28.58
CA GLU A 94 3.38 5.77 27.32
C GLU A 94 3.12 4.80 26.17
N LEU A 95 2.16 5.15 25.30
CA LEU A 95 1.93 4.50 24.01
C LEU A 95 2.04 5.54 22.89
N GLU A 96 2.95 5.34 21.94
CA GLU A 96 3.06 6.25 20.79
C GLU A 96 1.78 6.23 19.94
N LYS A 97 1.28 5.03 19.60
CA LYS A 97 0.00 4.80 18.93
C LYS A 97 -0.67 3.51 19.40
N ALA A 98 -1.81 3.60 20.09
CA ALA A 98 -2.58 2.45 20.54
C ALA A 98 -3.06 1.57 19.37
N ALA A 99 -3.42 2.17 18.24
CA ALA A 99 -3.82 1.46 17.02
C ALA A 99 -2.70 0.63 16.35
N GLY A 100 -1.44 0.78 16.80
CA GLY A 100 -0.30 -0.05 16.39
C GLY A 100 -0.38 -1.48 16.90
N TYR A 101 -1.19 -1.72 17.93
CA TYR A 101 -1.43 -3.03 18.52
C TYR A 101 -2.81 -3.57 18.11
N ILE A 102 -2.97 -4.90 18.12
CA ILE A 102 -4.24 -5.57 17.82
C ILE A 102 -4.92 -6.15 19.06
N SER A 103 -4.15 -6.41 20.11
CA SER A 103 -4.60 -6.94 21.38
C SER A 103 -3.50 -6.71 22.43
N TYR A 104 -3.84 -6.98 23.69
CA TYR A 104 -2.93 -6.90 24.81
C TYR A 104 -3.08 -8.14 25.68
N ASN A 105 -1.96 -8.66 26.18
CA ASN A 105 -1.96 -9.71 27.19
C ASN A 105 -1.62 -9.07 28.52
N LEU A 106 -2.59 -9.06 29.42
CA LEU A 106 -2.46 -8.67 30.81
C LEU A 106 -2.12 -9.91 31.62
N ASN A 107 -1.00 -9.91 32.35
CA ASN A 107 -0.67 -10.98 33.27
C ASN A 107 -0.62 -10.39 34.68
N VAL A 108 -1.34 -10.99 35.63
CA VAL A 108 -1.36 -10.54 37.03
C VAL A 108 -1.16 -11.71 37.98
N LYS A 109 -0.24 -11.57 38.92
CA LYS A 109 -0.20 -12.38 40.15
C LYS A 109 -1.05 -11.66 41.19
N ARG A 110 -1.91 -12.41 41.87
CA ARG A 110 -2.80 -11.87 42.89
C ARG A 110 -3.06 -12.90 43.97
N ASP A 111 -2.93 -12.51 45.23
CA ASP A 111 -3.51 -13.27 46.33
C ASP A 111 -4.95 -12.82 46.60
N ASP A 112 -5.79 -13.83 46.83
CA ASP A 112 -7.23 -13.85 46.96
C ASP A 112 -8.04 -13.22 45.82
N GLY A 113 -7.95 -11.93 45.49
CA GLY A 113 -8.86 -11.33 44.51
C GLY A 113 -8.32 -10.06 43.89
N VAL A 114 -8.69 -9.78 42.64
CA VAL A 114 -8.16 -8.63 41.90
C VAL A 114 -9.21 -7.98 41.01
N ILE A 115 -9.13 -6.65 40.90
CA ILE A 115 -9.82 -5.88 39.88
C ILE A 115 -8.83 -4.94 39.22
N VAL A 116 -8.79 -4.95 37.89
CA VAL A 116 -7.89 -4.12 37.08
C VAL A 116 -8.69 -3.13 36.26
N TYR A 117 -8.23 -1.88 36.29
CA TYR A 117 -8.78 -0.77 35.53
C TYR A 117 -7.74 -0.19 34.59
N VAL A 118 -8.16 0.13 33.37
CA VAL A 118 -7.39 0.91 32.41
C VAL A 118 -8.09 2.25 32.23
N ASN A 119 -7.40 3.34 32.55
CA ASN A 119 -7.94 4.71 32.39
C ASN A 119 -9.35 4.88 32.99
N GLY A 120 -9.61 4.29 34.17
CA GLY A 120 -10.91 4.33 34.85
C GLY A 120 -11.91 3.22 34.47
N VAL A 121 -11.69 2.50 33.37
CA VAL A 121 -12.58 1.43 32.90
C VAL A 121 -12.15 0.08 33.47
N GLU A 122 -13.08 -0.66 34.08
CA GLU A 122 -12.83 -2.03 34.55
C GLU A 122 -12.68 -2.97 33.34
N ILE A 123 -11.50 -3.59 33.21
CA ILE A 123 -11.16 -4.46 32.08
C ILE A 123 -11.03 -5.94 32.49
N TYR A 124 -10.78 -6.19 33.77
CA TYR A 124 -10.55 -7.53 34.30
C TYR A 124 -10.89 -7.59 35.78
N ARG A 125 -11.52 -8.69 36.18
CA ARG A 125 -11.93 -9.02 37.55
C ARG A 125 -11.74 -10.52 37.73
N ASP A 126 -11.09 -10.91 38.81
CA ASP A 126 -10.94 -12.31 39.20
C ASP A 126 -11.19 -12.50 40.70
N ASN A 127 -11.91 -13.58 41.04
CA ASN A 127 -12.34 -13.96 42.39
C ASN A 127 -13.06 -12.88 43.23
N MET A 128 -13.74 -11.93 42.57
CA MET A 128 -14.54 -10.89 43.23
C MET A 128 -16.04 -11.04 42.94
N PRO A 129 -16.94 -10.70 43.88
CA PRO A 129 -18.39 -10.77 43.67
C PRO A 129 -18.83 -9.96 42.45
N ALA A 130 -19.96 -10.30 41.82
CA ALA A 130 -20.57 -9.43 40.82
C ALA A 130 -21.17 -8.17 41.45
N GLY A 131 -21.22 -7.07 40.69
CA GLY A 131 -21.83 -5.82 41.14
C GLY A 131 -20.83 -4.84 41.78
N PRO A 132 -21.33 -3.81 42.49
CA PRO A 132 -20.52 -2.77 43.11
C PRO A 132 -19.58 -3.34 44.17
N ILE A 133 -18.32 -2.89 44.15
CA ILE A 133 -17.26 -3.31 45.06
C ILE A 133 -16.86 -2.12 45.95
N THR A 134 -16.62 -2.39 47.22
CA THR A 134 -16.12 -1.44 48.22
C THR A 134 -14.79 -1.97 48.78
N TYR A 135 -14.01 -1.11 49.45
CA TYR A 135 -12.72 -1.51 50.02
C TYR A 135 -12.80 -2.58 51.15
N ASN A 136 -14.00 -2.88 51.67
CA ASN A 136 -14.24 -3.96 52.63
C ASN A 136 -14.87 -5.20 51.97
N THR A 137 -15.11 -5.18 50.67
CA THR A 137 -15.65 -6.33 49.96
C THR A 137 -14.60 -7.43 49.95
N GLN A 138 -14.96 -8.57 50.53
CA GLN A 138 -14.13 -9.77 50.53
C GLN A 138 -14.29 -10.54 49.21
N THR A 139 -13.30 -11.37 48.90
CA THR A 139 -13.32 -12.26 47.73
C THR A 139 -14.34 -13.37 47.89
N ILE A 140 -14.65 -14.09 46.81
CA ILE A 140 -15.64 -15.17 46.84
C ILE A 140 -15.11 -16.38 47.63
N LEU A 141 -13.83 -16.73 47.43
CA LEU A 141 -13.13 -17.85 48.06
C LEU A 141 -11.67 -17.47 48.34
N PRO A 142 -10.95 -18.17 49.24
CA PRO A 142 -9.50 -18.06 49.31
C PRO A 142 -8.87 -18.56 48.01
N CYS A 143 -7.73 -17.99 47.61
CA CYS A 143 -7.06 -18.45 46.40
C CYS A 143 -6.43 -19.83 46.57
N THR A 144 -6.47 -20.66 45.52
CA THR A 144 -5.87 -22.00 45.55
C THR A 144 -4.39 -22.02 45.19
N ASP A 145 -3.88 -20.99 44.53
CA ASP A 145 -2.47 -20.90 44.11
C ASP A 145 -1.64 -19.93 44.96
N ASP A 146 -2.22 -19.30 45.99
CA ASP A 146 -1.49 -18.45 46.98
C ASP A 146 -0.63 -17.37 46.30
N GLY A 147 -1.15 -16.75 45.24
CA GLY A 147 -0.41 -15.72 44.48
C GLY A 147 0.81 -16.23 43.70
N ALA A 148 1.03 -17.54 43.61
CA ALA A 148 2.21 -18.11 42.97
C ALA A 148 2.17 -18.04 41.43
N VAL A 149 0.99 -18.05 40.80
CA VAL A 149 0.83 -18.14 39.33
C VAL A 149 0.33 -16.83 38.74
N PHE A 150 0.87 -16.48 37.57
CA PHE A 150 0.31 -15.40 36.76
C PHE A 150 -0.99 -15.85 36.10
N LEU A 151 -2.06 -15.09 36.31
CA LEU A 151 -3.29 -15.19 35.55
C LEU A 151 -3.20 -14.32 34.30
N THR A 152 -3.44 -14.91 33.13
CA THR A 152 -3.38 -14.23 31.84
C THR A 152 -4.79 -13.86 31.35
N LYS A 153 -4.98 -12.60 30.99
CA LYS A 153 -6.17 -12.09 30.31
C LYS A 153 -5.78 -11.46 28.98
N ASN A 154 -6.30 -12.03 27.89
CA ASN A 154 -6.24 -11.42 26.56
C ASN A 154 -7.34 -10.35 26.43
N LEU A 155 -6.95 -9.15 26.02
CA LEU A 155 -7.81 -7.99 25.80
C LEU A 155 -7.76 -7.59 24.34
N THR A 156 -8.91 -7.45 23.69
CA THR A 156 -8.98 -6.79 22.39
C THR A 156 -8.78 -5.28 22.53
N LEU A 157 -8.37 -4.60 21.46
CA LEU A 157 -8.16 -3.14 21.48
C LEU A 157 -9.40 -2.34 21.93
N LEU A 158 -10.61 -2.82 21.60
CA LEU A 158 -11.86 -2.16 22.03
C LEU A 158 -12.15 -2.39 23.53
N GLU A 159 -11.75 -3.53 24.07
CA GLU A 159 -11.92 -3.87 25.48
C GLU A 159 -10.86 -3.22 26.36
N SER A 160 -9.69 -2.91 25.82
CA SER A 160 -8.55 -2.44 26.62
C SER A 160 -8.66 -0.99 27.06
N GLY A 161 -9.35 -0.11 26.33
CA GLY A 161 -9.48 1.30 26.69
C GLY A 161 -8.17 2.12 26.61
N PHE A 162 -7.13 1.57 25.99
CA PHE A 162 -5.86 2.27 25.78
C PHE A 162 -5.99 3.38 24.72
N VAL A 163 -5.28 4.48 24.95
CA VAL A 163 -5.25 5.66 24.07
C VAL A 163 -3.83 6.03 23.68
N ASP A 164 -3.66 6.87 22.67
CA ASP A 164 -2.36 7.45 22.34
C ASP A 164 -1.87 8.35 23.50
N GLY A 165 -0.56 8.34 23.76
CA GLY A 165 0.11 9.01 24.88
C GLY A 165 0.04 8.24 26.21
N THR A 166 -0.04 8.97 27.31
CA THR A 166 -0.03 8.40 28.67
C THR A 166 -1.25 7.53 28.93
N ASN A 167 -1.05 6.36 29.52
CA ASN A 167 -2.10 5.47 30.01
C ASN A 167 -1.86 5.12 31.48
N THR A 168 -2.93 4.82 32.21
CA THR A 168 -2.89 4.42 33.62
C THR A 168 -3.47 3.03 33.81
N ILE A 169 -2.73 2.18 34.51
CA ILE A 169 -3.23 0.93 35.10
C ILE A 169 -3.46 1.18 36.59
N ALA A 170 -4.66 0.86 37.07
CA ALA A 170 -5.03 0.88 38.48
C ALA A 170 -5.53 -0.51 38.90
N VAL A 171 -5.07 -1.00 40.05
CA VAL A 171 -5.38 -2.35 40.54
C VAL A 171 -5.78 -2.30 42.01
N GLU A 172 -6.83 -3.02 42.38
CA GLU A 172 -7.18 -3.30 43.78
C GLU A 172 -7.08 -4.80 44.03
N ILE A 173 -6.31 -5.17 45.06
CA ILE A 173 -6.21 -6.53 45.58
C ILE A 173 -7.10 -6.63 46.80
N HIS A 174 -7.90 -7.68 46.88
CA HIS A 174 -8.83 -7.94 47.97
C HIS A 174 -8.53 -9.27 48.63
N GLN A 175 -8.60 -9.30 49.95
CA GLN A 175 -8.38 -10.49 50.78
C GLN A 175 -9.71 -11.18 51.11
N ASN A 176 -9.70 -12.51 51.23
CA ASN A 176 -10.88 -13.31 51.58
C ASN A 176 -11.25 -13.09 53.04
N LEU A 177 -10.25 -13.02 53.92
CA LEU A 177 -10.42 -12.82 55.36
C LEU A 177 -9.41 -11.80 55.89
N ALA A 178 -9.81 -11.02 56.90
CA ALA A 178 -8.91 -10.12 57.61
C ALA A 178 -7.83 -10.86 58.45
N ILE A 179 -7.83 -12.20 58.44
CA ILE A 179 -6.82 -13.04 59.07
C ILE A 179 -5.92 -13.75 58.04
N SER A 180 -6.04 -13.43 56.75
CA SER A 180 -5.19 -14.03 55.70
C SER A 180 -3.73 -13.87 56.08
N ASP A 181 -2.90 -14.88 55.87
CA ASP A 181 -1.52 -14.87 56.35
C ASP A 181 -0.59 -14.11 55.40
N ASP A 182 -0.97 -13.99 54.13
CA ASP A 182 -0.20 -13.44 53.02
C ASP A 182 -0.99 -12.45 52.13
N MET A 183 -0.29 -11.84 51.17
CA MET A 183 -0.83 -11.10 50.04
C MET A 183 0.27 -10.96 48.99
N SER A 184 -0.02 -11.22 47.71
CA SER A 184 0.97 -11.11 46.63
C SER A 184 0.43 -10.35 45.42
N PHE A 185 1.25 -9.48 44.82
CA PHE A 185 0.95 -8.73 43.60
C PHE A 185 2.18 -8.56 42.68
N ASP A 186 2.03 -8.95 41.43
CA ASP A 186 2.91 -8.58 40.31
C ASP A 186 2.08 -8.47 39.03
N PHE A 187 2.55 -7.69 38.07
CA PHE A 187 1.80 -7.37 36.86
C PHE A 187 2.74 -7.14 35.67
N SER A 188 2.38 -7.71 34.53
CA SER A 188 2.98 -7.37 33.24
C SER A 188 1.92 -7.11 32.17
N LEU A 189 2.27 -6.26 31.21
CA LEU A 189 1.44 -5.94 30.06
C LEU A 189 2.25 -6.07 28.79
N ILE A 190 1.73 -6.86 27.86
CA ILE A 190 2.35 -7.12 26.57
C ILE A 190 1.42 -6.65 25.47
N GLY A 191 1.90 -5.80 24.56
CA GLY A 191 1.19 -5.36 23.37
C GLY A 191 1.52 -6.22 22.15
N ASN A 192 0.50 -6.66 21.44
CA ASN A 192 0.62 -7.57 20.30
C ASN A 192 0.62 -6.79 18.97
N THR A 193 1.67 -6.94 18.15
CA THR A 193 1.94 -6.13 16.94
C THR A 193 1.49 -6.80 15.62
N LYS A 194 1.44 -6.02 14.53
CA LYS A 194 0.90 -6.40 13.21
C LYS A 194 2.00 -6.81 12.22
N ILE A 195 1.70 -7.76 11.33
CA ILE A 195 2.35 -7.91 10.01
C ILE A 195 2.52 -6.53 9.34
N LYS A 196 3.71 -6.23 8.82
CA LYS A 196 4.05 -4.92 8.24
C LYS A 196 4.52 -5.01 6.78
N HIS A 197 4.62 -3.84 6.15
CA HIS A 197 5.25 -3.63 4.82
C HIS A 197 4.69 -4.56 3.73
N VAL A 198 3.35 -4.64 3.68
CA VAL A 198 2.64 -5.38 2.64
C VAL A 198 2.80 -4.63 1.33
N ARG A 199 3.19 -5.33 0.26
CA ARG A 199 3.41 -4.75 -1.05
C ARG A 199 3.11 -5.73 -2.16
N TRP A 200 2.79 -5.18 -3.33
CA TRP A 200 2.48 -5.95 -4.53
C TRP A 200 3.58 -5.81 -5.57
N GLY A 201 3.94 -6.94 -6.16
CA GLY A 201 4.89 -7.05 -7.26
C GLY A 201 4.44 -8.13 -8.22
N THR A 202 5.24 -8.38 -9.25
CA THR A 202 4.98 -9.45 -10.20
C THR A 202 6.27 -9.99 -10.78
N ASN A 203 6.26 -11.26 -11.19
CA ASN A 203 7.36 -11.85 -11.94
C ASN A 203 7.10 -12.00 -13.45
N VAL A 204 5.97 -11.50 -13.96
CA VAL A 204 5.70 -11.43 -15.41
C VAL A 204 5.12 -10.07 -15.79
N ASN A 205 3.86 -9.80 -15.44
CA ASN A 205 3.13 -8.58 -15.81
C ASN A 205 2.01 -8.28 -14.77
N PRO A 206 1.18 -7.23 -14.95
CA PRO A 206 0.15 -6.89 -13.96
C PRO A 206 -0.90 -7.96 -13.62
N LEU A 207 -1.04 -9.01 -14.45
CA LEU A 207 -1.98 -10.11 -14.23
C LEU A 207 -1.27 -11.44 -13.93
N GLU A 208 -0.24 -11.76 -14.69
CA GLU A 208 0.49 -13.02 -14.56
C GLU A 208 1.65 -12.86 -13.59
N GLY A 209 1.82 -13.83 -12.68
CA GLY A 209 2.92 -13.77 -11.72
C GLY A 209 2.72 -12.77 -10.58
N LEU A 210 1.50 -12.22 -10.43
CA LEU A 210 1.14 -11.31 -9.35
C LEU A 210 1.55 -11.92 -8.00
N THR A 211 2.20 -11.11 -7.17
CA THR A 211 2.80 -11.55 -5.92
C THR A 211 2.53 -10.54 -4.83
N VAL A 212 2.02 -11.01 -3.69
CA VAL A 212 1.96 -10.21 -2.46
C VAL A 212 3.12 -10.60 -1.57
N SER A 213 3.83 -9.60 -1.04
CA SER A 213 4.91 -9.78 -0.06
C SER A 213 4.62 -9.01 1.21
N TRP A 214 5.07 -9.51 2.35
CA TRP A 214 4.93 -8.86 3.66
C TRP A 214 6.12 -9.19 4.55
N ARG A 215 6.34 -8.38 5.58
CA ARG A 215 7.39 -8.58 6.56
C ARG A 215 6.81 -9.16 7.84
N ASN A 216 7.48 -10.19 8.37
CA ASN A 216 7.15 -10.79 9.65
C ASN A 216 8.39 -11.47 10.27
N ASN A 217 8.43 -11.59 11.60
CA ASN A 217 9.51 -12.26 12.33
C ASN A 217 9.25 -13.77 12.51
N SER A 218 8.40 -14.36 11.67
CA SER A 218 7.93 -15.72 11.81
C SER A 218 8.74 -16.72 10.97
N THR A 219 8.35 -17.99 10.99
CA THR A 219 9.04 -19.05 10.25
C THR A 219 8.18 -19.78 9.22
N ALA A 220 6.86 -19.66 9.28
CA ALA A 220 5.94 -20.47 8.46
C ALA A 220 4.62 -19.73 8.18
N ASP A 221 4.69 -18.46 7.80
CA ASP A 221 3.51 -17.67 7.46
C ASP A 221 2.71 -18.26 6.30
N LYS A 222 1.43 -17.88 6.27
CA LYS A 222 0.47 -18.35 5.27
C LYS A 222 -0.34 -17.17 4.77
N ILE A 223 -1.07 -17.42 3.69
CA ILE A 223 -2.11 -16.55 3.17
C ILE A 223 -3.36 -17.37 2.96
N LYS A 224 -4.53 -16.77 3.16
CA LYS A 224 -5.77 -17.29 2.61
C LYS A 224 -6.42 -16.22 1.78
N TRP A 225 -7.02 -16.63 0.66
CA TRP A 225 -7.57 -15.67 -0.28
C TRP A 225 -8.73 -16.23 -1.09
N GLY A 226 -9.48 -15.33 -1.74
CA GLY A 226 -10.56 -15.63 -2.66
C GLY A 226 -11.01 -14.38 -3.40
N TYR A 227 -12.01 -14.52 -4.28
CA TYR A 227 -12.70 -13.39 -4.92
C TYR A 227 -13.88 -12.88 -4.09
N THR A 228 -14.12 -13.52 -2.95
CA THR A 228 -15.08 -13.10 -1.93
C THR A 228 -14.45 -13.15 -0.53
N GLU A 229 -15.11 -12.54 0.45
CA GLU A 229 -14.70 -12.61 1.87
C GLU A 229 -14.77 -14.03 2.47
N ALA A 230 -15.29 -15.02 1.73
CA ALA A 230 -15.25 -16.43 2.11
C ALA A 230 -13.88 -17.10 1.89
N TYR A 231 -12.95 -16.43 1.18
CA TYR A 231 -11.61 -16.94 0.88
C TYR A 231 -11.65 -18.31 0.20
N GLU A 232 -12.50 -18.47 -0.82
CA GLU A 232 -12.84 -19.77 -1.40
C GLU A 232 -11.69 -20.46 -2.16
N GLN A 233 -10.58 -19.76 -2.43
CA GLN A 233 -9.37 -20.38 -3.00
C GLN A 233 -8.58 -21.17 -1.94
N GLY A 234 -8.81 -20.88 -0.66
CA GLY A 234 -8.25 -21.63 0.46
C GLY A 234 -7.03 -20.99 1.10
N VAL A 235 -6.25 -21.83 1.80
CA VAL A 235 -5.09 -21.45 2.62
C VAL A 235 -3.82 -22.00 1.97
N PHE A 236 -2.80 -21.16 1.83
CA PHE A 236 -1.54 -21.49 1.19
C PHE A 236 -0.35 -21.07 2.04
N SER A 237 0.70 -21.89 2.05
CA SER A 237 1.96 -21.52 2.68
C SER A 237 2.66 -20.40 1.92
N ALA A 238 3.18 -19.43 2.66
CA ALA A 238 4.02 -18.39 2.12
C ALA A 238 5.47 -18.88 1.95
N LYS A 239 6.17 -18.32 0.96
CA LYS A 239 7.60 -18.55 0.75
C LYS A 239 8.39 -17.47 1.46
N MET A 240 9.26 -17.88 2.38
CA MET A 240 10.22 -17.02 3.06
C MET A 240 11.32 -16.58 2.09
N ARG A 241 11.79 -15.33 2.24
CA ARG A 241 12.96 -14.77 1.57
C ARG A 241 14.05 -14.51 2.62
N ASP A 242 15.28 -14.87 2.30
CA ASP A 242 16.44 -14.71 3.17
C ASP A 242 17.13 -13.36 2.96
N GLY A 243 17.93 -12.88 3.91
CA GLY A 243 18.79 -11.70 3.73
C GLY A 243 18.26 -10.39 4.30
N TYR A 244 17.38 -10.45 5.30
CA TYR A 244 16.93 -9.30 6.09
C TYR A 244 16.74 -9.76 7.54
N GLU A 245 16.98 -8.89 8.54
CA GLU A 245 16.97 -9.28 9.97
C GLU A 245 15.61 -9.84 10.41
N GLU A 246 14.52 -9.20 9.99
CA GLU A 246 13.19 -9.81 9.97
C GLU A 246 12.86 -10.28 8.56
N LYS A 247 12.08 -11.36 8.43
CA LYS A 247 11.93 -12.07 7.17
C LYS A 247 10.85 -11.47 6.30
N PHE A 248 11.07 -11.47 4.99
CA PHE A 248 10.00 -11.23 4.03
C PHE A 248 9.37 -12.57 3.64
N PHE A 249 8.05 -12.60 3.62
CA PHE A 249 7.26 -13.68 3.07
C PHE A 249 6.61 -13.22 1.78
N LYS A 250 6.44 -14.16 0.85
CA LYS A 250 5.72 -13.90 -0.39
C LYS A 250 4.78 -15.04 -0.77
N TYR A 251 3.73 -14.67 -1.48
CA TYR A 251 2.86 -15.61 -2.17
C TYR A 251 2.60 -15.10 -3.58
N THR A 252 2.87 -15.96 -4.57
CA THR A 252 2.60 -15.69 -5.99
C THR A 252 1.31 -16.42 -6.36
N PHE A 253 0.35 -15.68 -6.88
CA PHE A 253 -0.93 -16.21 -7.35
C PHE A 253 -0.68 -16.99 -8.65
N GLU A 254 -1.22 -18.20 -8.77
CA GLU A 254 -1.06 -19.03 -9.98
C GLU A 254 -1.74 -18.39 -11.19
N SER A 255 -2.95 -17.86 -10.98
CA SER A 255 -3.68 -17.05 -11.94
C SER A 255 -4.65 -16.14 -11.20
N VAL A 256 -4.98 -15.00 -11.81
CA VAL A 256 -5.96 -14.05 -11.28
C VAL A 256 -6.97 -13.69 -12.35
N VAL A 257 -8.22 -13.46 -11.95
CA VAL A 257 -9.27 -13.00 -12.85
C VAL A 257 -9.11 -11.49 -13.07
N PRO A 258 -8.94 -10.98 -14.31
CA PRO A 258 -8.87 -9.55 -14.56
C PRO A 258 -10.13 -8.80 -14.10
N ASN A 259 -9.99 -7.53 -13.69
CA ASN A 259 -11.07 -6.70 -13.14
C ASN A 259 -11.76 -7.27 -11.88
N SER A 260 -11.17 -8.27 -11.22
CA SER A 260 -11.70 -8.83 -9.98
C SER A 260 -11.14 -8.12 -8.75
N THR A 261 -11.72 -8.41 -7.59
CA THR A 261 -11.14 -8.05 -6.29
C THR A 261 -10.64 -9.31 -5.60
N ILE A 262 -9.36 -9.36 -5.25
CA ILE A 262 -8.80 -10.39 -4.38
C ILE A 262 -9.05 -9.96 -2.94
N TYR A 263 -9.74 -10.80 -2.17
CA TYR A 263 -9.88 -10.70 -0.73
C TYR A 263 -8.88 -11.65 -0.09
N TYR A 264 -8.11 -11.18 0.89
CA TYR A 264 -7.08 -12.00 1.53
C TYR A 264 -6.86 -11.66 3.00
N GLN A 265 -6.33 -12.63 3.74
CA GLN A 265 -5.76 -12.43 5.07
C GLN A 265 -4.36 -13.04 5.10
N LEU A 266 -3.47 -12.41 5.85
CA LEU A 266 -2.13 -12.91 6.11
C LEU A 266 -2.13 -13.60 7.47
N TYR A 267 -1.41 -14.71 7.57
CA TYR A 267 -1.29 -15.47 8.79
C TYR A 267 0.10 -15.26 9.36
N ASP A 268 0.15 -14.84 10.63
CA ASP A 268 1.38 -14.75 11.39
C ASP A 268 1.58 -16.07 12.14
N SER A 269 2.59 -16.84 11.74
CA SER A 269 2.84 -18.17 12.31
C SER A 269 3.44 -18.16 13.70
N THR A 270 4.05 -17.05 14.13
CA THR A 270 4.50 -16.91 15.52
C THR A 270 3.29 -16.66 16.41
N ALA A 271 2.36 -15.86 15.90
CA ALA A 271 1.17 -15.39 16.58
C ALA A 271 -0.04 -16.32 16.56
N ASP A 272 -0.05 -17.29 15.65
CA ASP A 272 -1.17 -18.18 15.39
C ASP A 272 -2.49 -17.41 15.19
N PHE A 273 -2.45 -16.35 14.37
CA PHE A 273 -3.65 -15.58 14.03
C PHE A 273 -3.67 -15.15 12.56
N TRP A 274 -4.88 -14.88 12.08
CA TRP A 274 -5.13 -14.25 10.78
C TRP A 274 -5.35 -12.75 10.95
N THR A 275 -4.69 -11.94 10.13
CA THR A 275 -4.92 -10.49 10.10
C THR A 275 -6.36 -10.14 9.74
N ALA A 276 -6.75 -8.89 9.95
CA ALA A 276 -7.97 -8.34 9.35
C ALA A 276 -7.98 -8.58 7.82
N GLY A 277 -9.20 -8.71 7.26
CA GLY A 277 -9.41 -8.87 5.83
C GLY A 277 -8.85 -7.68 5.06
N LYS A 278 -8.07 -7.97 4.02
CA LYS A 278 -7.53 -7.00 3.06
C LYS A 278 -8.11 -7.28 1.67
N LYS A 279 -8.00 -6.28 0.79
CA LYS A 279 -8.44 -6.40 -0.60
C LYS A 279 -7.41 -5.81 -1.55
N TYR A 280 -7.37 -6.34 -2.77
CA TYR A 280 -6.57 -5.83 -3.88
C TYR A 280 -7.39 -5.86 -5.16
N SER A 281 -7.34 -4.78 -5.95
CA SER A 281 -8.06 -4.69 -7.22
C SER A 281 -7.15 -5.16 -8.34
N VAL A 282 -7.55 -6.24 -9.01
CA VAL A 282 -6.77 -6.81 -10.11
C VAL A 282 -6.95 -5.94 -11.34
N ALA A 283 -5.85 -5.68 -12.04
CA ALA A 283 -5.82 -4.87 -13.24
C ALA A 283 -6.79 -5.38 -14.34
N PRO A 284 -7.15 -4.53 -15.32
CA PRO A 284 -7.89 -4.96 -16.51
C PRO A 284 -7.19 -6.07 -17.30
N ALA A 285 -7.94 -6.70 -18.21
CA ALA A 285 -7.44 -7.79 -19.06
C ALA A 285 -6.29 -7.33 -19.98
N LEU A 286 -5.34 -8.22 -20.28
CA LEU A 286 -4.15 -7.91 -21.10
C LEU A 286 -4.48 -7.41 -22.52
N ASN A 287 -5.65 -7.75 -23.06
CA ASN A 287 -6.09 -7.28 -24.37
C ASN A 287 -6.84 -5.93 -24.31
N THR A 288 -6.84 -5.26 -23.16
CA THR A 288 -7.31 -3.88 -23.06
C THR A 288 -6.36 -2.96 -23.83
N THR A 289 -6.94 -2.00 -24.54
CA THR A 289 -6.17 -0.86 -25.05
C THR A 289 -6.18 0.30 -24.08
N ASP A 290 -7.06 0.24 -23.08
CA ASP A 290 -7.34 1.31 -22.16
C ASP A 290 -6.85 0.89 -20.77
N PHE A 291 -5.81 1.56 -20.29
CA PHE A 291 -5.23 1.36 -18.97
C PHE A 291 -4.48 2.62 -18.54
N SER A 292 -4.09 2.68 -17.27
CA SER A 292 -3.33 3.81 -16.73
C SER A 292 -2.23 3.35 -15.81
N PHE A 293 -1.13 4.11 -15.77
CA PHE A 293 -0.03 3.87 -14.86
C PHE A 293 0.50 5.17 -14.26
N LEU A 294 1.19 5.11 -13.13
CA LEU A 294 1.91 6.24 -12.57
C LEU A 294 3.40 6.14 -12.83
N ALA A 295 4.09 7.28 -12.87
CA ALA A 295 5.53 7.37 -12.71
C ALA A 295 5.84 8.21 -11.47
N ILE A 296 6.74 7.68 -10.64
CA ILE A 296 7.18 8.27 -9.37
C ILE A 296 8.68 7.99 -9.23
N GLY A 297 9.47 8.87 -8.60
CA GLY A 297 10.88 8.63 -8.34
C GLY A 297 11.41 9.51 -7.23
N ASP A 298 12.50 9.07 -6.58
CA ASP A 298 13.32 9.92 -5.71
C ASP A 298 12.58 10.41 -4.45
N SER A 299 11.98 9.48 -3.69
CA SER A 299 11.36 9.81 -2.40
C SER A 299 12.40 10.13 -1.32
N ARG A 300 13.45 9.30 -1.26
CA ARG A 300 14.55 9.34 -0.29
C ARG A 300 14.14 9.87 1.10
N SER A 301 14.78 10.95 1.55
CA SER A 301 14.73 11.48 2.91
C SER A 301 13.54 12.40 3.18
N GLY A 302 12.77 12.81 2.17
CA GLY A 302 11.62 13.71 2.33
C GLY A 302 10.35 12.99 2.76
N LEU A 303 10.36 12.28 3.90
CA LEU A 303 9.29 11.36 4.30
C LEU A 303 7.89 11.99 4.40
N ASP A 304 7.78 13.25 4.84
CA ASP A 304 6.51 13.97 4.88
C ASP A 304 5.95 14.23 3.47
N ILE A 305 6.83 14.62 2.55
CA ILE A 305 6.47 14.82 1.14
C ILE A 305 6.14 13.47 0.48
N TRP A 306 6.94 12.43 0.75
CA TRP A 306 6.66 11.08 0.27
C TRP A 306 5.29 10.60 0.70
N LYS A 307 4.92 10.80 1.97
CA LYS A 307 3.59 10.47 2.48
C LYS A 307 2.49 11.24 1.75
N GLN A 308 2.70 12.52 1.46
CA GLN A 308 1.75 13.36 0.72
C GLN A 308 1.61 12.91 -0.74
N ILE A 309 2.72 12.81 -1.48
CA ILE A 309 2.77 12.36 -2.88
C ILE A 309 2.18 10.96 -3.03
N SER A 310 2.58 10.01 -2.19
CA SER A 310 2.06 8.63 -2.24
C SER A 310 0.56 8.57 -1.97
N THR A 311 0.04 9.36 -1.01
CA THR A 311 -1.40 9.45 -0.74
C THR A 311 -2.17 10.00 -1.96
N LEU A 312 -1.62 11.03 -2.61
CA LEU A 312 -2.22 11.59 -3.83
C LEU A 312 -2.15 10.60 -5.00
N ALA A 313 -1.02 9.90 -5.17
CA ALA A 313 -0.83 8.86 -6.16
C ALA A 313 -1.88 7.74 -5.99
N ASP A 314 -2.10 7.24 -4.77
CA ASP A 314 -3.14 6.24 -4.49
C ASP A 314 -4.54 6.74 -4.89
N SER A 315 -4.82 8.03 -4.72
CA SER A 315 -6.10 8.63 -5.11
C SER A 315 -6.36 8.62 -6.62
N LYS A 316 -5.31 8.48 -7.45
CA LYS A 316 -5.43 8.47 -8.91
C LYS A 316 -5.90 7.14 -9.49
N LYS A 317 -5.90 6.07 -8.69
CA LYS A 317 -6.42 4.73 -9.04
C LYS A 317 -5.90 4.24 -10.39
N ALA A 318 -4.58 4.29 -10.56
CA ALA A 318 -3.91 3.70 -11.71
C ALA A 318 -3.82 2.17 -11.58
N ASP A 319 -3.62 1.47 -12.71
CA ASP A 319 -3.55 0.01 -12.73
C ASP A 319 -2.21 -0.51 -12.17
N PHE A 320 -1.14 0.27 -12.33
CA PHE A 320 0.18 0.02 -11.73
C PHE A 320 1.04 1.29 -11.71
N THR A 321 2.23 1.20 -11.14
CA THR A 321 3.22 2.29 -11.12
C THR A 321 4.59 1.81 -11.56
N ILE A 322 5.32 2.66 -12.27
CA ILE A 322 6.78 2.56 -12.42
C ILE A 322 7.45 3.50 -11.41
N PHE A 323 8.35 2.97 -10.59
CA PHE A 323 9.12 3.74 -9.62
C PHE A 323 10.59 3.83 -10.07
N ASN A 324 11.04 5.04 -10.39
CA ASN A 324 12.27 5.29 -11.14
C ASN A 324 13.52 5.44 -10.26
N GLY A 325 13.66 4.59 -9.24
CA GLY A 325 14.84 4.55 -8.35
C GLY A 325 14.89 5.63 -7.27
N ASP A 326 15.95 5.53 -6.46
CA ASP A 326 16.25 6.36 -5.29
C ASP A 326 15.09 6.39 -4.29
N ILE A 327 14.78 5.19 -3.79
CA ILE A 327 13.68 4.98 -2.87
C ILE A 327 14.06 5.50 -1.47
N VAL A 328 15.27 5.18 -1.02
CA VAL A 328 15.89 5.55 0.27
C VAL A 328 17.22 6.27 0.06
N ASP A 329 17.78 6.88 1.10
CA ASP A 329 19.07 7.60 1.01
C ASP A 329 20.26 6.62 1.08
N ASP A 330 20.15 5.55 1.85
CA ASP A 330 21.12 4.46 1.89
C ASP A 330 20.42 3.11 1.74
N GLY A 331 20.60 2.46 0.59
CA GLY A 331 20.03 1.13 0.31
C GLY A 331 20.42 0.04 1.31
N SER A 332 21.48 0.23 2.10
CA SER A 332 21.92 -0.68 3.16
C SER A 332 21.25 -0.42 4.53
N ALA A 333 20.60 0.72 4.72
CA ALA A 333 19.99 1.12 5.99
C ALA A 333 18.55 0.60 6.13
N TYR A 334 18.37 -0.50 6.87
CA TYR A 334 17.05 -1.09 7.09
C TYR A 334 16.03 -0.14 7.75
N SER A 335 16.48 0.81 8.57
CA SER A 335 15.60 1.82 9.17
C SER A 335 14.96 2.71 8.12
N GLU A 336 15.69 3.12 7.09
CA GLU A 336 15.16 4.00 6.03
C GLU A 336 14.13 3.29 5.16
N TRP A 337 14.35 2.01 4.86
CA TRP A 337 13.33 1.18 4.21
C TRP A 337 12.05 1.09 5.05
N ASN A 338 12.18 0.94 6.37
CA ASN A 338 11.03 0.88 7.28
C ASN A 338 10.26 2.20 7.27
N ASP A 339 10.97 3.31 7.38
CA ASP A 339 10.38 4.65 7.35
C ASP A 339 9.69 4.92 6.02
N TRP A 340 10.30 4.52 4.90
CA TRP A 340 9.69 4.64 3.57
C TRP A 340 8.40 3.85 3.44
N PHE A 341 8.38 2.59 3.90
CA PHE A 341 7.17 1.77 3.89
C PHE A 341 6.08 2.32 4.81
N ASP A 342 6.45 2.79 6.00
CA ASP A 342 5.49 3.28 7.00
C ASP A 342 4.88 4.62 6.56
N ASN A 343 5.65 5.49 5.91
CA ASN A 343 5.16 6.77 5.38
C ASN A 343 4.41 6.62 4.04
N GLY A 344 4.76 5.63 3.22
CA GLY A 344 4.08 5.32 1.95
C GLY A 344 2.93 4.32 2.07
N LYS A 345 2.60 3.89 3.30
CA LYS A 345 1.78 2.70 3.57
C LYS A 345 0.46 2.65 2.80
N THR A 346 -0.29 3.74 2.80
CA THR A 346 -1.62 3.81 2.15
C THR A 346 -1.56 3.47 0.66
N TYR A 347 -0.45 3.82 0.02
CA TYR A 347 -0.21 3.56 -1.39
C TYR A 347 0.41 2.17 -1.61
N ILE A 348 1.48 1.85 -0.90
CA ILE A 348 2.25 0.61 -1.14
C ILE A 348 1.42 -0.66 -0.85
N ASP A 349 0.57 -0.65 0.18
CA ASP A 349 -0.28 -1.80 0.53
C ASP A 349 -1.30 -2.15 -0.59
N ASN A 350 -1.62 -1.18 -1.46
CA ASN A 350 -2.77 -1.24 -2.36
C ASN A 350 -2.41 -1.25 -3.85
N ASN A 351 -1.20 -0.86 -4.23
CA ASN A 351 -0.82 -0.64 -5.63
C ASN A 351 0.32 -1.58 -6.05
N LEU A 352 0.25 -2.06 -7.30
CA LEU A 352 1.35 -2.77 -7.95
C LEU A 352 2.43 -1.79 -8.39
N VAL A 353 3.68 -2.06 -8.01
CA VAL A 353 4.82 -1.18 -8.34
C VAL A 353 5.92 -1.99 -9.02
N PHE A 354 6.38 -1.49 -10.16
CA PHE A 354 7.56 -1.94 -10.89
C PHE A 354 8.70 -0.98 -10.57
N HIS A 355 9.80 -1.50 -10.02
CA HIS A 355 10.90 -0.66 -9.56
C HIS A 355 12.10 -0.72 -10.51
N ALA A 356 12.65 0.44 -10.85
CA ALA A 356 14.00 0.58 -11.40
C ALA A 356 14.99 0.89 -10.26
N LEU A 357 16.24 0.43 -10.40
CA LEU A 357 17.28 0.66 -9.40
C LEU A 357 17.88 2.07 -9.57
N GLY A 358 17.94 2.85 -8.50
CA GLY A 358 18.70 4.12 -8.44
C GLY A 358 20.07 3.98 -7.80
N ASN A 359 20.89 5.04 -7.86
CA ASN A 359 22.24 5.00 -7.31
C ASN A 359 22.28 4.90 -5.78
N HIS A 360 21.29 5.46 -5.08
CA HIS A 360 21.20 5.31 -3.62
C HIS A 360 20.76 3.89 -3.22
N ASP A 361 19.83 3.30 -3.98
CA ASP A 361 19.38 1.91 -3.79
C ASP A 361 20.53 0.90 -4.01
N ALA A 362 21.39 1.19 -4.98
CA ALA A 362 22.51 0.34 -5.38
C ALA A 362 23.59 0.19 -4.29
N THR A 363 23.56 1.05 -3.26
CA THR A 363 24.38 0.90 -2.05
C THR A 363 24.20 -0.48 -1.40
N SER A 364 23.02 -1.11 -1.57
CA SER A 364 22.84 -2.54 -1.28
C SER A 364 21.89 -3.23 -2.25
N VAL A 365 22.41 -3.64 -3.40
CA VAL A 365 21.70 -4.52 -4.36
C VAL A 365 21.10 -5.77 -3.70
N PRO A 366 21.77 -6.49 -2.77
CA PRO A 366 21.16 -7.64 -2.11
C PRO A 366 19.90 -7.27 -1.31
N THR A 367 19.93 -6.17 -0.57
CA THR A 367 18.78 -5.68 0.20
C THR A 367 17.63 -5.31 -0.73
N TYR A 368 17.90 -4.49 -1.74
CA TYR A 368 16.93 -4.08 -2.75
C TYR A 368 16.29 -5.28 -3.46
N SER A 369 17.12 -6.24 -3.89
CA SER A 369 16.68 -7.46 -4.57
C SER A 369 15.88 -8.40 -3.67
N ASN A 370 16.09 -8.33 -2.35
CA ASN A 370 15.32 -9.09 -1.39
C ASN A 370 13.98 -8.43 -1.06
N ILE A 371 13.89 -7.10 -1.12
CA ILE A 371 12.65 -6.37 -0.88
C ILE A 371 11.69 -6.55 -2.06
N PHE A 372 12.10 -6.32 -3.30
CA PHE A 372 11.14 -6.24 -4.41
C PHE A 372 11.02 -7.55 -5.20
N GLU A 373 9.90 -7.71 -5.91
CA GLU A 373 9.70 -8.80 -6.89
C GLU A 373 9.75 -8.17 -8.29
N PHE A 374 10.53 -8.77 -9.19
CA PHE A 374 10.76 -8.25 -10.53
C PHE A 374 10.29 -9.23 -11.59
N PRO A 375 9.81 -8.72 -12.75
CA PRO A 375 9.60 -9.53 -13.94
C PRO A 375 10.83 -10.35 -14.31
N LYS A 376 10.63 -11.64 -14.56
CA LYS A 376 11.69 -12.57 -14.96
C LYS A 376 11.78 -12.62 -16.48
N SER A 377 12.21 -11.51 -17.07
CA SER A 377 12.50 -11.43 -18.52
C SER A 377 14.00 -11.50 -18.80
N GLU A 378 14.78 -12.01 -17.85
CA GLU A 378 16.24 -12.01 -17.92
C GLU A 378 16.80 -12.69 -19.16
N PRO A 379 17.89 -12.15 -19.73
CA PRO A 379 18.72 -12.93 -20.65
C PRO A 379 19.43 -14.06 -19.89
N ILE A 380 19.84 -15.10 -20.63
CA ILE A 380 20.75 -16.13 -20.12
C ILE A 380 22.00 -15.44 -19.52
N ASN A 381 22.30 -15.69 -18.24
CA ASN A 381 23.37 -15.05 -17.45
C ASN A 381 23.17 -13.55 -17.10
N GLY A 382 21.92 -13.04 -17.10
CA GLY A 382 21.55 -11.68 -16.68
C GLY A 382 21.26 -11.50 -15.18
N THR A 383 20.72 -10.34 -14.81
CA THR A 383 20.33 -9.96 -13.44
C THR A 383 18.96 -9.31 -13.44
N ASN A 384 18.09 -9.65 -12.47
CA ASN A 384 16.72 -9.10 -12.32
C ASN A 384 16.60 -7.57 -12.11
N LEU A 385 17.69 -6.80 -12.27
CA LEU A 385 17.75 -5.35 -12.12
C LEU A 385 17.39 -4.59 -13.40
N TYR A 386 17.24 -5.28 -14.53
CA TYR A 386 16.69 -4.75 -15.78
C TYR A 386 15.76 -5.80 -16.37
N TYR A 387 14.59 -5.40 -16.82
CA TYR A 387 13.55 -6.33 -17.22
C TYR A 387 12.54 -5.67 -18.16
N SER A 388 11.66 -6.45 -18.75
CA SER A 388 10.58 -5.99 -19.60
C SER A 388 9.30 -6.74 -19.28
N PHE A 389 8.18 -6.08 -19.55
CA PHE A 389 6.87 -6.70 -19.50
C PHE A 389 5.96 -6.04 -20.53
N THR A 390 4.91 -6.75 -20.92
CA THR A 390 3.86 -6.21 -21.80
C THR A 390 2.57 -6.04 -21.02
N TYR A 391 1.83 -5.00 -21.37
CA TYR A 391 0.48 -4.76 -20.85
C TYR A 391 -0.33 -3.98 -21.87
N GLY A 392 -1.49 -4.51 -22.28
CA GLY A 392 -2.19 -3.99 -23.45
C GLY A 392 -1.31 -4.07 -24.71
N ASP A 393 -1.38 -3.02 -25.52
CA ASP A 393 -0.56 -2.85 -26.72
C ASP A 393 0.81 -2.19 -26.43
N ALA A 394 1.26 -2.20 -25.17
CA ALA A 394 2.48 -1.54 -24.74
C ALA A 394 3.55 -2.52 -24.22
N LEU A 395 4.79 -2.22 -24.59
CA LEU A 395 6.00 -2.80 -24.03
C LEU A 395 6.61 -1.80 -23.04
N PHE A 396 6.89 -2.28 -21.83
CA PHE A 396 7.63 -1.56 -20.81
C PHE A 396 9.01 -2.20 -20.65
N ILE A 397 10.06 -1.38 -20.57
CA ILE A 397 11.43 -1.83 -20.35
C ILE A 397 12.03 -1.03 -19.20
N SER A 398 12.38 -1.71 -18.11
CA SER A 398 13.22 -1.19 -17.03
C SER A 398 14.69 -1.40 -17.38
N LEU A 399 15.51 -0.36 -17.33
CA LEU A 399 16.98 -0.47 -17.43
C LEU A 399 17.66 -0.15 -16.09
N ASN A 400 18.84 -0.70 -15.90
CA ASN A 400 19.73 -0.40 -14.78
C ASN A 400 20.80 0.61 -15.21
N SER A 401 20.58 1.89 -14.89
CA SER A 401 21.51 2.99 -15.19
C SER A 401 22.76 3.01 -14.31
N GLU A 402 22.89 2.08 -13.37
CA GLU A 402 24.13 1.88 -12.58
C GLU A 402 25.11 0.91 -13.28
N ASP A 403 24.66 0.22 -14.34
CA ASP A 403 25.53 -0.54 -15.25
C ASP A 403 25.22 -0.27 -16.74
N PRO A 404 25.28 1.00 -17.20
CA PRO A 404 24.89 1.37 -18.57
C PRO A 404 25.88 0.90 -19.63
N ALA A 405 27.12 0.59 -19.24
CA ALA A 405 28.15 0.00 -20.09
C ALA A 405 28.07 -1.54 -20.19
N GLY A 406 27.19 -2.19 -19.40
CA GLY A 406 27.05 -3.64 -19.35
C GLY A 406 26.65 -4.25 -20.69
N GLU A 407 27.56 -5.00 -21.32
CA GLU A 407 27.34 -5.60 -22.65
C GLU A 407 26.15 -6.57 -22.67
N THR A 408 25.95 -7.32 -21.58
CA THR A 408 24.81 -8.25 -21.43
C THR A 408 23.48 -7.49 -21.45
N GLN A 409 23.38 -6.40 -20.70
CA GLN A 409 22.18 -5.56 -20.66
C GLN A 409 21.91 -4.92 -22.03
N TYR A 410 22.94 -4.37 -22.69
CA TYR A 410 22.75 -3.73 -23.99
C TYR A 410 22.33 -4.72 -25.09
N LYS A 411 22.94 -5.91 -25.15
CA LYS A 411 22.51 -6.97 -26.08
C LYS A 411 21.09 -7.43 -25.82
N TRP A 412 20.73 -7.57 -24.55
CA TRP A 412 19.36 -7.91 -24.15
C TRP A 412 18.37 -6.83 -24.57
N LEU A 413 18.67 -5.55 -24.36
CA LEU A 413 17.84 -4.42 -24.79
C LEU A 413 17.58 -4.49 -26.30
N LEU A 414 18.63 -4.65 -27.11
CA LEU A 414 18.49 -4.75 -28.57
C LEU A 414 17.62 -5.96 -28.97
N SER A 415 17.83 -7.12 -28.33
CA SER A 415 17.03 -8.32 -28.63
C SER A 415 15.56 -8.17 -28.23
N THR A 416 15.29 -7.51 -27.10
CA THR A 416 13.95 -7.26 -26.59
C THR A 416 13.21 -6.29 -27.49
N LEU A 417 13.87 -5.21 -27.93
CA LEU A 417 13.29 -4.24 -28.86
C LEU A 417 13.03 -4.86 -30.25
N GLU A 418 13.94 -5.68 -30.78
CA GLU A 418 13.73 -6.36 -32.06
C GLU A 418 12.57 -7.36 -32.00
N ALA A 419 12.50 -8.16 -30.93
CA ALA A 419 11.42 -9.12 -30.73
C ALA A 419 10.03 -8.46 -30.60
N ASN A 420 10.00 -7.20 -30.17
CA ASN A 420 8.79 -6.42 -29.93
C ASN A 420 8.67 -5.21 -30.88
N LYS A 421 9.36 -5.22 -32.03
CA LYS A 421 9.41 -4.07 -32.94
C LYS A 421 8.02 -3.62 -33.42
N ASP A 422 7.09 -4.56 -33.54
CA ASP A 422 5.72 -4.33 -33.99
C ASP A 422 4.76 -3.94 -32.86
N VAL A 423 5.21 -3.96 -31.60
CA VAL A 423 4.41 -3.47 -30.47
C VAL A 423 4.19 -1.97 -30.61
N LYS A 424 2.92 -1.57 -30.43
CA LYS A 424 2.45 -0.21 -30.74
C LYS A 424 3.09 0.84 -29.86
N TRP A 425 3.12 0.63 -28.56
CA TRP A 425 3.69 1.56 -27.60
C TRP A 425 4.94 0.97 -26.97
N LYS A 426 6.02 1.76 -26.93
CA LYS A 426 7.27 1.36 -26.27
C LYS A 426 7.65 2.42 -25.26
N ILE A 427 7.63 2.04 -23.98
CA ILE A 427 7.97 2.90 -22.84
C ILE A 427 9.21 2.31 -22.18
N ILE A 428 10.23 3.14 -22.00
CA ILE A 428 11.45 2.77 -21.30
C ILE A 428 11.52 3.59 -20.01
N PHE A 429 11.92 2.97 -18.91
CA PHE A 429 12.11 3.65 -17.64
C PHE A 429 13.38 3.17 -16.93
N PHE A 430 14.10 4.09 -16.30
CA PHE A 430 15.33 3.86 -15.55
C PHE A 430 15.68 5.11 -14.74
N HIS A 431 16.68 5.05 -13.88
CA HIS A 431 16.91 6.13 -12.93
C HIS A 431 17.52 7.41 -13.55
N LYS A 432 18.72 7.34 -14.14
CA LYS A 432 19.45 8.53 -14.63
C LYS A 432 19.01 9.02 -16.02
N PRO A 433 18.57 10.27 -16.22
CA PRO A 433 18.11 10.78 -17.52
C PRO A 433 19.25 11.07 -18.52
N PHE A 434 18.93 11.06 -19.82
CA PHE A 434 19.82 11.57 -20.88
C PHE A 434 19.72 13.08 -21.03
N TYR A 435 18.50 13.61 -21.04
CA TYR A 435 18.19 15.02 -21.18
C TYR A 435 17.60 15.55 -19.89
N THR A 436 18.41 16.30 -19.15
CA THR A 436 18.03 16.96 -17.90
C THR A 436 18.63 18.35 -17.84
N ILE A 437 17.92 19.33 -17.29
CA ILE A 437 18.47 20.67 -17.03
C ILE A 437 18.99 20.86 -15.60
N GLY A 438 18.88 19.80 -14.79
CA GLY A 438 19.31 19.76 -13.40
C GLY A 438 20.82 19.62 -13.22
N THR A 439 21.23 19.24 -12.01
CA THR A 439 22.65 19.21 -11.62
C THR A 439 23.40 18.01 -12.18
N HIS A 440 22.67 17.00 -12.67
CA HIS A 440 23.23 15.76 -13.21
C HIS A 440 23.31 15.75 -14.75
N TYR A 441 23.28 16.93 -15.38
CA TYR A 441 23.45 17.07 -16.83
C TYR A 441 24.74 16.39 -17.32
N GLY A 442 24.59 15.54 -18.34
CA GLY A 442 25.69 14.93 -19.08
C GLY A 442 26.15 13.56 -18.56
N GLU A 443 25.58 13.04 -17.47
CA GLU A 443 25.99 11.73 -16.91
C GLU A 443 25.78 10.55 -17.88
N MET A 444 24.74 10.64 -18.72
CA MET A 444 24.41 9.59 -19.70
C MET A 444 24.93 9.85 -21.12
N ASP A 445 25.67 10.94 -21.36
CA ASP A 445 26.11 11.36 -22.71
C ASP A 445 26.92 10.28 -23.45
N ALA A 446 27.72 9.50 -22.71
CA ALA A 446 28.54 8.41 -23.26
C ALA A 446 27.69 7.31 -23.94
N TYR A 447 26.40 7.22 -23.61
CA TYR A 447 25.49 6.16 -24.06
C TYR A 447 24.51 6.62 -25.15
N PHE A 448 24.69 7.83 -25.70
CA PHE A 448 23.87 8.30 -26.83
C PHE A 448 23.99 7.39 -28.06
N ASN A 449 25.18 6.85 -28.32
CA ASN A 449 25.44 5.98 -29.48
C ASN A 449 25.11 4.50 -29.22
N THR A 450 24.64 4.16 -28.02
CA THR A 450 24.20 2.81 -27.65
C THR A 450 22.71 2.82 -27.31
N TRP A 451 22.35 3.18 -26.08
CA TRP A 451 20.99 3.14 -25.57
C TRP A 451 20.08 4.11 -26.31
N TRP A 452 20.41 5.40 -26.36
CA TRP A 452 19.55 6.38 -27.05
C TRP A 452 19.43 6.06 -28.54
N LYS A 453 20.52 5.62 -29.17
CA LYS A 453 20.48 5.13 -30.55
C LYS A 453 19.48 3.97 -30.71
N ALA A 454 19.46 3.01 -29.80
CA ALA A 454 18.46 1.95 -29.83
C ALA A 454 17.03 2.49 -29.66
N PHE A 455 16.85 3.51 -28.81
CA PHE A 455 15.54 4.16 -28.65
C PHE A 455 15.07 4.82 -29.95
N ASP A 456 16.01 5.45 -30.66
CA ASP A 456 15.76 6.04 -31.97
C ASP A 456 15.47 4.98 -33.05
N ASP A 457 16.29 3.94 -33.13
CA ASP A 457 16.21 2.91 -34.17
C ASP A 457 14.94 2.05 -34.07
N TYR A 458 14.45 1.77 -32.86
CA TYR A 458 13.28 0.90 -32.62
C TYR A 458 11.98 1.66 -32.34
N GLY A 459 12.00 3.00 -32.43
CA GLY A 459 10.80 3.80 -32.30
C GLY A 459 10.20 3.76 -30.89
N VAL A 460 11.03 3.97 -29.86
CA VAL A 460 10.55 4.23 -28.50
C VAL A 460 9.67 5.48 -28.50
N ASP A 461 8.66 5.53 -27.63
CA ASP A 461 7.74 6.67 -27.51
C ASP A 461 8.10 7.56 -26.33
N PHE A 462 8.20 6.93 -25.16
CA PHE A 462 8.50 7.59 -23.89
C PHE A 462 9.74 6.97 -23.25
N VAL A 463 10.58 7.84 -22.70
CA VAL A 463 11.63 7.52 -21.75
C VAL A 463 11.29 8.22 -20.44
N VAL A 464 11.26 7.52 -19.31
CA VAL A 464 10.82 8.08 -18.03
C VAL A 464 11.86 7.84 -16.96
N ASN A 465 12.26 8.90 -16.26
CA ASN A 465 13.39 8.90 -15.35
C ASN A 465 13.08 9.51 -13.99
N GLY A 466 14.07 9.42 -13.09
CA GLY A 466 14.14 10.10 -11.80
C GLY A 466 15.43 10.91 -11.71
N HIS A 467 16.18 10.75 -10.62
CA HIS A 467 17.54 11.24 -10.35
C HIS A 467 17.67 12.76 -10.19
N ASP A 468 17.21 13.54 -11.17
CA ASP A 468 17.11 14.99 -10.99
C ASP A 468 15.78 15.33 -10.31
N HIS A 469 15.88 15.97 -9.14
CA HIS A 469 14.74 16.21 -8.26
C HIS A 469 13.86 17.37 -8.71
N MET A 470 13.15 17.18 -9.83
CA MET A 470 12.19 18.11 -10.41
C MET A 470 11.28 17.40 -11.42
N TYR A 471 10.41 18.18 -12.09
CA TYR A 471 9.66 17.72 -13.25
C TYR A 471 10.26 18.32 -14.52
N GLU A 472 10.53 17.49 -15.53
CA GLU A 472 10.94 17.94 -16.87
C GLU A 472 10.28 17.12 -17.96
N ARG A 473 10.03 17.77 -19.11
CA ARG A 473 9.65 17.09 -20.35
C ARG A 473 10.43 17.68 -21.53
N THR A 474 11.04 16.81 -22.32
CA THR A 474 11.77 17.22 -23.53
C THR A 474 10.84 17.57 -24.68
N LYS A 475 11.34 18.38 -25.61
CA LYS A 475 10.88 18.46 -27.00
C LYS A 475 11.02 17.09 -27.71
N PRO A 476 10.48 16.93 -28.93
CA PRO A 476 10.68 15.69 -29.70
C PRO A 476 12.17 15.50 -30.06
N ILE A 477 12.82 14.51 -29.46
CA ILE A 477 14.25 14.24 -29.69
C ILE A 477 14.44 13.03 -30.61
N ASN A 478 15.20 13.20 -31.69
CA ASN A 478 15.63 12.10 -32.55
C ASN A 478 17.05 12.37 -33.06
N ARG A 479 18.02 11.66 -32.50
CA ARG A 479 19.44 11.86 -32.81
C ARG A 479 19.86 11.23 -34.13
N ASN A 480 19.07 10.30 -34.68
CA ASN A 480 19.24 9.85 -36.05
C ASN A 480 18.94 10.97 -37.08
N VAL A 481 18.18 12.00 -36.70
CA VAL A 481 17.87 13.17 -37.55
C VAL A 481 18.72 14.39 -37.19
N SER A 482 18.80 14.75 -35.91
CA SER A 482 19.58 15.90 -35.43
C SER A 482 20.05 15.69 -34.00
N THR A 483 21.31 16.05 -33.72
CA THR A 483 21.90 16.00 -32.38
C THR A 483 21.86 17.34 -31.64
N THR A 484 21.45 18.41 -32.32
CA THR A 484 21.54 19.79 -31.80
C THR A 484 20.20 20.52 -31.79
N THR A 485 19.15 19.95 -32.40
CA THR A 485 17.82 20.55 -32.49
C THR A 485 16.75 19.48 -32.37
N ALA A 486 15.60 19.84 -31.78
CA ALA A 486 14.43 18.97 -31.76
C ALA A 486 13.87 18.75 -33.18
N VAL A 487 13.21 17.61 -33.40
CA VAL A 487 12.48 17.33 -34.64
C VAL A 487 11.05 17.86 -34.56
N ALA A 488 10.36 17.89 -35.69
CA ALA A 488 9.08 18.58 -35.84
C ALA A 488 7.93 17.99 -34.98
N SER A 489 7.94 16.68 -34.73
CA SER A 489 6.83 15.99 -34.09
C SER A 489 7.30 14.83 -33.22
N TYR A 490 6.60 14.60 -32.11
CA TYR A 490 6.75 13.35 -31.35
C TYR A 490 6.26 12.16 -32.18
N GLY A 491 6.90 11.00 -32.02
CA GLY A 491 6.43 9.75 -32.60
C GLY A 491 7.53 8.70 -32.77
N SER A 492 7.09 7.46 -32.97
CA SER A 492 7.94 6.27 -33.11
C SER A 492 8.49 6.04 -34.52
N GLY A 493 8.21 6.93 -35.48
CA GLY A 493 8.69 6.80 -36.86
C GLY A 493 10.18 7.14 -37.00
N PRO A 494 10.81 6.82 -38.15
CA PRO A 494 12.23 7.10 -38.39
C PRO A 494 12.63 8.57 -38.23
N THR A 495 11.69 9.50 -38.47
CA THR A 495 11.87 10.95 -38.32
C THR A 495 11.15 11.56 -37.12
N GLY A 496 10.35 10.77 -36.39
CA GLY A 496 9.63 11.20 -35.20
C GLY A 496 10.55 11.27 -33.98
N GLY A 497 10.24 12.14 -33.03
CA GLY A 497 11.02 12.33 -31.81
C GLY A 497 10.46 11.57 -30.60
N ARG A 498 11.36 11.11 -29.74
CA ARG A 498 11.05 10.55 -28.42
C ARG A 498 10.78 11.67 -27.42
N CYS A 499 9.93 11.35 -26.44
CA CYS A 499 9.69 12.20 -25.28
C CYS A 499 10.41 11.60 -24.08
N GLU A 500 11.38 12.32 -23.51
CA GLU A 500 11.92 11.97 -22.19
C GLU A 500 11.25 12.84 -21.12
N ILE A 501 10.87 12.20 -20.01
CA ILE A 501 10.23 12.84 -18.85
C ILE A 501 11.05 12.52 -17.61
N VAL A 502 11.53 13.56 -16.92
CA VAL A 502 12.14 13.45 -15.59
C VAL A 502 11.05 13.68 -14.55
N CYS A 503 10.86 12.70 -13.67
CA CYS A 503 9.80 12.67 -12.66
C CYS A 503 10.39 12.30 -11.28
N GLY A 504 11.47 12.98 -10.88
CA GLY A 504 12.23 12.68 -9.66
C GLY A 504 11.83 13.49 -8.43
N GLY A 505 10.56 13.90 -8.33
CA GLY A 505 10.11 14.82 -7.29
C GLY A 505 9.34 14.19 -6.14
N ALA A 506 9.52 12.91 -5.80
CA ALA A 506 8.63 12.26 -4.82
C ALA A 506 8.97 12.54 -3.35
N GLY A 507 10.10 13.20 -3.06
CA GLY A 507 10.43 13.64 -1.71
C GLY A 507 11.83 14.21 -1.51
N ALA A 508 12.82 13.76 -2.30
CA ALA A 508 14.21 14.23 -2.17
C ALA A 508 14.32 15.76 -2.44
N PRO A 509 15.27 16.47 -1.80
CA PRO A 509 15.38 17.93 -1.93
C PRO A 509 15.52 18.40 -3.38
N LEU A 510 14.67 19.34 -3.80
CA LEU A 510 14.57 19.77 -5.20
C LEU A 510 15.86 20.42 -5.72
N TYR A 511 16.18 20.18 -6.98
CA TYR A 511 17.32 20.81 -7.66
C TYR A 511 16.91 22.05 -8.48
N PRO A 512 17.82 23.03 -8.63
CA PRO A 512 17.65 24.11 -9.60
C PRO A 512 17.87 23.61 -11.03
N GLY A 513 17.22 24.25 -12.01
CA GLY A 513 17.38 23.92 -13.43
C GLY A 513 17.81 25.13 -14.26
N VAL A 514 18.64 24.89 -15.30
CA VAL A 514 19.05 25.91 -16.28
C VAL A 514 18.50 25.56 -17.67
N PRO A 515 17.55 26.33 -18.23
CA PRO A 515 16.90 25.98 -19.49
C PRO A 515 17.88 25.69 -20.64
N MET A 516 17.66 24.58 -21.34
CA MET A 516 18.46 24.14 -22.50
C MET A 516 17.61 23.95 -23.75
N TRP A 517 18.23 23.74 -24.91
CA TRP A 517 17.51 23.70 -26.20
C TRP A 517 16.46 22.58 -26.29
N PHE A 518 16.70 21.46 -25.60
CA PHE A 518 15.88 20.25 -25.65
C PHE A 518 14.67 20.29 -24.72
N VAL A 519 14.61 21.20 -23.74
CA VAL A 519 13.51 21.23 -22.77
C VAL A 519 12.28 21.90 -23.38
N GLU A 520 11.11 21.27 -23.25
CA GLU A 520 9.83 21.86 -23.62
C GLU A 520 9.20 22.55 -22.40
N THR A 521 9.20 21.87 -21.25
CA THR A 521 8.75 22.43 -19.97
C THR A 521 9.54 21.81 -18.82
N TYR A 522 9.73 22.58 -17.76
CA TYR A 522 10.23 22.10 -16.48
C TYR A 522 9.56 22.84 -15.33
N LYS A 523 9.53 22.21 -14.17
CA LYS A 523 9.05 22.77 -12.89
C LYS A 523 9.93 22.25 -11.76
N THR A 524 10.57 23.16 -11.04
CA THR A 524 11.18 22.84 -9.74
C THR A 524 10.06 22.65 -8.72
N SER A 525 9.54 21.43 -8.64
CA SER A 525 8.40 21.06 -7.81
C SER A 525 8.53 19.59 -7.42
N TYR A 526 8.05 19.25 -6.23
CA TYR A 526 7.72 17.86 -5.93
C TYR A 526 6.62 17.42 -6.88
N ASN A 527 6.67 16.17 -7.35
CA ASN A 527 5.79 15.73 -8.40
C ASN A 527 5.65 14.21 -8.50
N PHE A 528 4.59 13.82 -9.23
CA PHE A 528 4.44 12.52 -9.84
C PHE A 528 3.63 12.65 -11.13
N CYS A 529 3.70 11.67 -12.03
CA CYS A 529 2.96 11.68 -13.29
C CYS A 529 1.93 10.55 -13.36
N LYS A 530 0.74 10.84 -13.91
CA LYS A 530 -0.22 9.80 -14.34
C LYS A 530 -0.21 9.71 -15.86
N PHE A 531 -0.11 8.49 -16.37
CA PHE A 531 -0.24 8.18 -17.78
C PHE A 531 -1.56 7.43 -18.02
N GLU A 532 -2.28 7.85 -19.06
CA GLU A 532 -3.51 7.22 -19.54
C GLU A 532 -3.27 6.75 -20.97
N VAL A 533 -3.29 5.44 -21.14
CA VAL A 533 -3.09 4.76 -22.41
C VAL A 533 -4.43 4.38 -22.97
N THR A 534 -4.63 4.66 -24.25
CA THR A 534 -5.76 4.20 -25.05
C THR A 534 -5.23 3.45 -26.27
N ALA A 535 -6.15 2.92 -27.08
CA ALA A 535 -5.80 2.33 -28.37
C ALA A 535 -4.89 3.23 -29.20
N ASN A 536 -5.08 4.55 -29.16
CA ASN A 536 -4.40 5.47 -30.08
C ASN A 536 -3.63 6.59 -29.40
N SER A 537 -3.64 6.70 -28.08
CA SER A 537 -2.89 7.75 -27.40
C SER A 537 -2.25 7.29 -26.10
N ILE A 538 -1.16 7.94 -25.74
CA ILE A 538 -0.68 7.99 -24.36
C ILE A 538 -0.70 9.45 -23.96
N CYS A 539 -1.50 9.77 -22.94
CA CYS A 539 -1.56 11.09 -22.33
C CYS A 539 -0.94 11.03 -20.95
N THR A 540 -0.21 12.07 -20.56
CA THR A 540 0.39 12.21 -19.24
C THR A 540 -0.06 13.52 -18.59
N THR A 541 -0.34 13.46 -17.30
CA THR A 541 -0.61 14.61 -16.45
C THR A 541 0.37 14.57 -15.28
N ALA A 542 1.18 15.61 -15.14
CA ALA A 542 2.06 15.80 -14.02
C ALA A 542 1.34 16.56 -12.91
N PHE A 543 1.44 16.08 -11.67
CA PHE A 543 0.84 16.69 -10.49
C PHE A 543 1.92 17.11 -9.49
N ASP A 544 1.71 18.21 -8.78
CA ASP A 544 2.52 18.59 -7.62
C ASP A 544 2.03 17.94 -6.32
N GLU A 545 2.74 18.20 -5.21
CA GLU A 545 2.37 17.72 -3.88
C GLU A 545 1.05 18.29 -3.37
N ASN A 546 0.56 19.38 -3.95
CA ASN A 546 -0.72 20.01 -3.63
C ASN A 546 -1.84 19.61 -4.59
N ASN A 547 -1.59 18.59 -5.44
CA ASN A 547 -2.51 18.07 -6.45
C ASN A 547 -2.87 19.07 -7.57
N ASN A 548 -2.07 20.12 -7.77
CA ASN A 548 -2.17 21.00 -8.92
C ASN A 548 -1.53 20.33 -10.14
N ILE A 549 -2.07 20.62 -11.32
CA ILE A 549 -1.50 20.16 -12.58
C ILE A 549 -0.29 21.04 -12.94
N LEU A 550 0.86 20.41 -13.14
CA LEU A 550 2.11 21.03 -13.56
C LEU A 550 2.25 21.07 -15.09
N ASP A 551 1.76 20.01 -15.75
CA ASP A 551 1.81 19.83 -17.21
C ASP A 551 0.81 18.76 -17.67
N GLU A 552 0.35 18.89 -18.91
CA GLU A 552 -0.49 17.91 -19.60
C GLU A 552 0.04 17.73 -21.03
N PHE A 553 0.22 16.47 -21.44
CA PHE A 553 0.80 16.16 -22.74
C PHE A 553 0.30 14.84 -23.31
N CYS A 554 0.11 14.75 -24.63
CA CYS A 554 -0.32 13.52 -25.29
C CYS A 554 0.48 13.22 -26.56
N ILE A 555 0.82 11.95 -26.77
CA ILE A 555 1.24 11.42 -28.08
C ILE A 555 0.06 10.63 -28.66
N ASN A 556 -0.28 10.90 -29.93
CA ASN A 556 -1.37 10.24 -30.64
C ASN A 556 -0.88 9.53 -31.92
N LYS A 557 -1.29 8.26 -32.09
CA LYS A 557 -0.99 7.33 -33.19
C LYS A 557 -2.27 6.85 -33.93
N ALA A 558 -3.33 7.66 -33.98
CA ALA A 558 -4.63 7.32 -34.60
C ALA A 558 -4.55 6.91 -36.08
N THR A 559 -3.43 7.17 -36.74
CA THR A 559 -3.06 6.61 -38.02
C THR A 559 -1.69 5.96 -37.89
N LEU A 560 -1.55 4.70 -38.36
CA LEU A 560 -0.24 4.18 -38.76
C LEU A 560 0.24 5.03 -39.94
N GLY A 561 0.80 6.20 -39.63
CA GLY A 561 1.17 7.24 -40.59
C GLY A 561 0.62 8.62 -40.22
N THR A 562 1.48 9.45 -39.61
CA THR A 562 1.38 10.91 -39.46
C THR A 562 0.09 11.46 -38.82
N SER A 563 0.15 11.86 -37.55
CA SER A 563 -0.85 12.73 -36.93
C SER A 563 -0.65 14.19 -37.37
N ASP A 564 -1.71 14.81 -37.88
CA ASP A 564 -1.80 16.27 -38.02
C ASP A 564 -2.05 16.87 -36.63
N ILE A 565 -1.06 17.63 -36.14
CA ILE A 565 -1.03 18.24 -34.80
C ILE A 565 -2.14 19.28 -34.54
N ASN A 566 -2.95 19.62 -35.54
CA ASN A 566 -4.02 20.60 -35.41
C ASN A 566 -5.41 19.99 -35.13
N GLN A 567 -5.56 18.66 -35.16
CA GLN A 567 -6.85 18.01 -34.92
C GLN A 567 -6.93 17.50 -33.46
N LYS A 568 -7.58 18.27 -32.58
CA LYS A 568 -7.89 17.83 -31.20
C LYS A 568 -8.99 16.77 -31.26
N PHE A 569 -8.82 15.62 -30.61
CA PHE A 569 -9.85 14.58 -30.55
C PHE A 569 -10.71 14.73 -29.29
N TYR A 570 -12.03 14.59 -29.44
CA TYR A 570 -12.98 14.61 -28.33
C TYR A 570 -13.70 13.26 -28.22
N PRO A 571 -13.59 12.54 -27.08
CA PRO A 571 -14.15 11.20 -26.96
C PRO A 571 -15.69 11.24 -27.04
N ILE A 572 -16.25 10.33 -27.84
CA ILE A 572 -17.70 10.11 -27.92
C ILE A 572 -18.06 8.99 -26.94
N LYS A 573 -18.74 9.33 -25.86
CA LYS A 573 -19.28 8.36 -24.91
C LYS A 573 -20.56 7.78 -25.48
N VAL A 574 -20.67 6.46 -25.45
CA VAL A 574 -21.80 5.70 -25.96
C VAL A 574 -22.39 4.90 -24.82
N PHE A 575 -23.66 5.09 -24.48
CA PHE A 575 -24.32 4.29 -23.46
C PHE A 575 -25.80 4.00 -23.78
N PRO A 576 -26.29 2.78 -23.49
CA PRO A 576 -25.50 1.60 -23.18
C PRO A 576 -24.69 1.14 -24.40
N ASN A 577 -23.50 0.59 -24.20
CA ASN A 577 -22.72 -0.11 -25.25
C ASN A 577 -22.27 -1.47 -24.69
N PRO A 578 -22.91 -2.59 -25.07
CA PRO A 578 -23.81 -2.75 -26.21
C PRO A 578 -25.18 -2.07 -26.08
N VAL A 579 -25.64 -1.48 -27.18
CA VAL A 579 -26.93 -0.82 -27.34
C VAL A 579 -28.01 -1.86 -27.62
N VAL A 580 -29.12 -1.80 -26.90
CA VAL A 580 -30.28 -2.68 -27.13
C VAL A 580 -31.32 -1.96 -27.99
N ASP A 581 -31.95 -0.91 -27.46
CA ASP A 581 -33.03 -0.21 -28.18
C ASP A 581 -32.67 1.21 -28.60
N ASN A 582 -32.12 1.98 -27.65
CA ASN A 582 -31.79 3.39 -27.85
C ASN A 582 -30.29 3.61 -27.63
N LEU A 583 -29.65 4.16 -28.65
CA LEU A 583 -28.29 4.69 -28.59
C LEU A 583 -28.35 6.05 -27.91
N THR A 584 -27.56 6.27 -26.86
CA THR A 584 -27.28 7.62 -26.34
C THR A 584 -25.81 7.93 -26.48
N LEU A 585 -25.54 9.14 -26.99
CA LEU A 585 -24.22 9.69 -27.22
C LEU A 585 -24.03 10.89 -26.30
N GLU A 586 -22.87 10.98 -25.67
CA GLU A 586 -22.37 12.20 -25.06
C GLU A 586 -21.05 12.60 -25.74
N TYR A 587 -20.96 13.86 -26.14
CA TYR A 587 -19.80 14.41 -26.83
C TYR A 587 -19.44 15.75 -26.20
N ASN A 588 -18.30 15.78 -25.52
CA ASN A 588 -17.83 16.97 -24.82
C ASN A 588 -16.70 17.63 -25.62
N SER A 589 -17.02 18.70 -26.32
CA SER A 589 -16.07 19.49 -27.12
C SER A 589 -16.42 20.99 -27.00
N PRO A 590 -15.47 21.92 -27.20
CA PRO A 590 -15.77 23.36 -27.18
C PRO A 590 -16.54 23.82 -28.43
N ASP A 591 -16.55 23.02 -29.50
CA ASP A 591 -17.20 23.39 -30.77
C ASP A 591 -18.73 23.46 -30.64
N THR A 592 -19.36 24.44 -31.27
CA THR A 592 -20.82 24.61 -31.29
C THR A 592 -21.35 24.75 -32.71
N GLY A 593 -22.61 24.35 -32.94
CA GLY A 593 -23.23 24.27 -34.26
C GLY A 593 -23.79 22.89 -34.60
N THR A 594 -24.06 22.65 -35.88
CA THR A 594 -24.65 21.39 -36.36
C THR A 594 -23.67 20.23 -36.25
N VAL A 595 -24.03 19.23 -35.45
CA VAL A 595 -23.36 17.94 -35.36
C VAL A 595 -24.00 16.98 -36.36
N ASN A 596 -23.20 16.39 -37.25
CA ASN A 596 -23.63 15.26 -38.07
C ASN A 596 -23.30 13.95 -37.34
N VAL A 597 -24.29 13.09 -37.17
CA VAL A 597 -24.21 11.78 -36.53
C VAL A 597 -24.31 10.71 -37.61
N LYS A 598 -23.23 10.01 -37.90
CA LYS A 598 -23.20 8.96 -38.91
C LYS A 598 -22.84 7.62 -38.31
N ILE A 599 -23.50 6.56 -38.77
CA ILE A 599 -23.18 5.18 -38.39
C ILE A 599 -22.88 4.39 -39.66
N PHE A 600 -21.79 3.62 -39.64
CA PHE A 600 -21.33 2.76 -40.72
C PHE A 600 -21.25 1.31 -40.25
N ASP A 601 -21.55 0.36 -41.14
CA ASP A 601 -21.21 -1.04 -40.90
C ASP A 601 -19.69 -1.29 -41.04
N LEU A 602 -19.22 -2.49 -40.69
CA LEU A 602 -17.80 -2.85 -40.77
C LEU A 602 -17.24 -2.87 -42.20
N ASN A 603 -18.09 -2.87 -43.23
CA ASN A 603 -17.67 -2.75 -44.63
C ASN A 603 -17.57 -1.28 -45.07
N GLY A 604 -17.76 -0.33 -44.14
CA GLY A 604 -17.74 1.11 -44.42
C GLY A 604 -19.01 1.62 -45.10
N ARG A 605 -20.09 0.83 -45.15
CA ARG A 605 -21.36 1.28 -45.72
C ARG A 605 -22.11 2.13 -44.69
N LEU A 606 -22.50 3.33 -45.09
CA LEU A 606 -23.33 4.22 -44.29
C LEU A 606 -24.71 3.58 -44.04
N ILE A 607 -25.09 3.41 -42.78
CA ILE A 607 -26.38 2.85 -42.35
C ILE A 607 -27.27 3.88 -41.65
N MET A 608 -26.69 4.97 -41.14
CA MET A 608 -27.41 6.09 -40.53
C MET A 608 -26.70 7.40 -40.82
N ASP A 609 -27.47 8.45 -41.11
CA ASP A 609 -27.00 9.83 -41.28
C ASP A 609 -28.07 10.76 -40.67
N ASP A 610 -27.76 11.39 -39.55
CA ASP A 610 -28.65 12.30 -38.84
C ASP A 610 -27.93 13.57 -38.41
N LYS A 611 -28.68 14.59 -38.01
CA LYS A 611 -28.14 15.89 -37.61
C LYS A 611 -28.83 16.43 -36.37
N ALA A 612 -28.06 17.07 -35.49
CA ALA A 612 -28.59 17.78 -34.34
C ALA A 612 -27.74 19.01 -34.00
N GLU A 613 -28.34 19.96 -33.30
CA GLU A 613 -27.67 21.21 -32.91
C GLU A 613 -27.00 21.08 -31.55
N LYS A 614 -25.74 21.54 -31.46
CA LYS A 614 -24.94 21.61 -30.23
C LYS A 614 -24.75 23.06 -29.83
N THR A 615 -25.37 23.47 -28.71
CA THR A 615 -25.34 24.86 -28.22
C THR A 615 -24.42 25.08 -27.02
N HIS A 616 -23.88 24.02 -26.41
CA HIS A 616 -23.00 24.05 -25.24
C HIS A 616 -21.88 23.02 -25.39
N GLU A 617 -20.90 23.01 -24.48
CA GLU A 617 -19.75 22.10 -24.53
C GLU A 617 -20.15 20.62 -24.51
N LEU A 618 -21.10 20.25 -23.65
CA LEU A 618 -21.69 18.92 -23.64
C LEU A 618 -22.84 18.82 -24.65
N PHE A 619 -22.71 17.91 -25.61
CA PHE A 619 -23.77 17.50 -26.52
C PHE A 619 -24.29 16.13 -26.12
N SER A 620 -25.60 16.00 -26.02
CA SER A 620 -26.27 14.72 -25.83
C SER A 620 -27.22 14.45 -27.00
N TYR A 621 -27.15 13.25 -27.55
CA TYR A 621 -27.97 12.81 -28.66
C TYR A 621 -28.47 11.40 -28.41
N SER A 622 -29.75 11.15 -28.67
CA SER A 622 -30.34 9.81 -28.56
C SER A 622 -31.13 9.45 -29.81
N CYS A 623 -31.00 8.21 -30.26
CA CYS A 623 -31.81 7.68 -31.36
C CYS A 623 -32.17 6.21 -31.14
N ASN A 624 -33.27 5.78 -31.77
CA ASN A 624 -33.66 4.39 -31.77
C ASN A 624 -32.92 3.61 -32.87
N VAL A 625 -32.30 2.49 -32.48
CA VAL A 625 -31.45 1.68 -33.35
C VAL A 625 -32.00 0.27 -33.59
N VAL A 626 -33.20 -0.05 -33.09
CA VAL A 626 -33.83 -1.38 -33.17
C VAL A 626 -33.99 -1.90 -34.61
N LYS A 627 -34.10 -0.98 -35.59
CA LYS A 627 -34.23 -1.32 -37.01
C LYS A 627 -32.94 -1.83 -37.67
N TYR A 628 -31.79 -1.68 -37.02
CA TYR A 628 -30.49 -2.11 -37.55
C TYR A 628 -30.15 -3.52 -37.08
N ALA A 629 -29.35 -4.24 -37.88
CA ALA A 629 -28.96 -5.61 -37.53
C ALA A 629 -28.04 -5.63 -36.30
N LYS A 630 -28.04 -6.74 -35.56
CA LYS A 630 -27.10 -6.95 -34.45
C LYS A 630 -25.68 -7.05 -35.01
N GLY A 631 -24.72 -6.37 -34.38
CA GLY A 631 -23.34 -6.31 -34.88
C GLY A 631 -22.55 -5.12 -34.37
N VAL A 632 -21.31 -5.02 -34.83
CA VAL A 632 -20.41 -3.90 -34.54
C VAL A 632 -20.52 -2.85 -35.65
N TYR A 633 -20.56 -1.58 -35.27
CA TYR A 633 -20.68 -0.45 -36.18
C TYR A 633 -19.70 0.65 -35.80
N ALA A 634 -19.26 1.43 -36.78
CA ALA A 634 -18.49 2.65 -36.55
C ALA A 634 -19.43 3.85 -36.48
N LEU A 635 -19.30 4.63 -35.41
CA LEU A 635 -19.99 5.91 -35.21
C LEU A 635 -19.02 7.05 -35.52
N GLU A 636 -19.50 8.06 -36.23
CA GLU A 636 -18.78 9.26 -36.57
C GLU A 636 -19.62 10.48 -36.16
N LEU A 637 -19.02 11.39 -35.38
CA LEU A 637 -19.53 12.73 -35.14
C LEU A 637 -18.67 13.75 -35.86
N SER A 638 -19.30 14.71 -36.54
CA SER A 638 -18.58 15.84 -37.13
C SER A 638 -19.28 17.16 -36.88
N ILE A 639 -18.50 18.18 -36.54
CA ILE A 639 -18.94 19.55 -36.27
C ILE A 639 -17.91 20.53 -36.86
N GLY A 640 -18.33 21.32 -37.86
CA GLY A 640 -17.37 22.14 -38.63
C GLY A 640 -16.28 21.28 -39.29
N ASN A 641 -15.02 21.55 -38.95
CA ASN A 641 -13.86 20.76 -39.41
C ASN A 641 -13.46 19.63 -38.43
N GLN A 642 -14.08 19.57 -37.26
CA GLN A 642 -13.82 18.56 -36.25
C GLN A 642 -14.54 17.26 -36.61
N LYS A 643 -13.84 16.13 -36.42
CA LYS A 643 -14.34 14.80 -36.77
C LYS A 643 -13.81 13.76 -35.79
N ASP A 644 -14.71 13.14 -35.06
CA ASP A 644 -14.40 12.13 -34.04
C ASP A 644 -15.19 10.85 -34.31
N ASN A 645 -14.64 9.71 -33.90
CA ASN A 645 -15.24 8.40 -34.16
C ASN A 645 -15.25 7.53 -32.90
N SER A 646 -16.19 6.58 -32.84
CA SER A 646 -16.32 5.59 -31.77
C SER A 646 -16.90 4.28 -32.34
N LEU A 647 -16.86 3.20 -31.56
CA LEU A 647 -17.47 1.91 -31.93
C LEU A 647 -18.71 1.65 -31.09
N ILE A 648 -19.77 1.19 -31.75
CA ILE A 648 -21.02 0.78 -31.08
C ILE A 648 -21.34 -0.67 -31.39
N ILE A 649 -21.86 -1.39 -30.41
CA ILE A 649 -22.31 -2.78 -30.55
C ILE A 649 -23.83 -2.78 -30.43
N LEU A 650 -24.56 -3.16 -31.47
CA LEU A 650 -26.01 -3.32 -31.44
C LEU A 650 -26.38 -4.77 -31.08
N LYS A 651 -27.22 -4.97 -30.07
CA LYS A 651 -27.46 -6.28 -29.43
C LYS A 651 -28.84 -6.90 -29.64
#